data_AF-A0A1X9SQM3-F1
#
_entry.id   AF-A0A1X9SQM3-F1
#
_cell.length_a   1.000
_cell.length_b   1.000
_cell.length_c   1.000
_cell.angle_alpha   90.00
_cell.angle_beta   90.00
_cell.angle_gamma   90.00
#
_symmetry.space_group_name_H-M   'P 1'
#
loop_
_entity.id
_entity.type
_entity.pdbx_description
1 polymer ?
#
loop_
_entity_poly.entity_id
_entity_poly.type
_entity_poly.pdbx_seq_one_letter_code
_entity_poly.pdbx_strand_id
1 'polypeptide(L)'
;MPNYEKRIKETIETLKSGLFEREECLKLVLLSMFAGKSIFLYGPPGTAKSMIARRASLAFKITDNSQDESKESNNGFFAYLMNRFSTPEEIFGPIDIAELKKNNLTRKTDGYLPTAHFAFLDEIWKSSPAILNTLLTIINERIYRDGNKDIKVPLKGVVCASNEFPPDNQGLEALYDRMILRYFVKPLEERENFKKLFKSKKSNDIKPLEPFSITELEQIAIKSQDIKFEQNTMDLICDLKSQIQLLNQDKEYRKKLLSSDEYKPIYISDRRWKQCAELLQTAALLSDRDAVERYDLALLAHLLWSSEEDKAIIEKILFNVLNENSNFDSELKALKEDNLNLKNLIEKNLYSPNGKPKKVDNNDKNKYLQISKDQITKANNLKNNIEAEFQKAKASIKNPFLSQNDIELSLSSYTLPLKEVNNEILKAKELENIIQNQPVNEKLKKASSAEYKYHPKTNEELRELVSHESVKLSEIDISEVSDLYELFKDSQRSDFSGIEEWDVSHVTNMRNMFIGIENFNSDISNWDVSNVTNMNYMFAGAVNFNSDISSWNVSKVTDMGYMFYNATSFNQPLDNWDVSNVTDMSGMFQGAFRFNQPLNNWDVSKVTNMSGMFATTYNNTSFGFFYNNKTPTIFNQPLNNWDVSSVTDMSGMFLGNESFNQFLNDWNVSNVINISRMFYNAKSFNQPLASWKISINVNKTLAFEGSAQNPLPRWYE
;
A
#
# COMPACT_ATOMS: atom_id res chain seq x y z
N MET A 1 7.29 -25.74 30.42
CA MET A 1 6.96 -26.25 29.08
C MET A 1 8.16 -26.04 28.17
N PRO A 2 8.38 -26.86 27.14
CA PRO A 2 9.37 -26.51 26.10
C PRO A 2 9.09 -25.10 25.60
N ASN A 3 10.14 -24.30 25.36
CA ASN A 3 10.03 -22.91 24.90
C ASN A 3 10.10 -22.92 23.37
N TYR A 4 9.03 -23.38 22.72
CA TYR A 4 8.99 -23.53 21.27
C TYR A 4 9.03 -22.17 20.58
N GLU A 5 8.33 -21.16 21.13
CA GLU A 5 8.20 -19.84 20.51
C GLU A 5 9.58 -19.22 20.25
N LYS A 6 10.43 -19.17 21.29
CA LYS A 6 11.77 -18.62 21.20
C LYS A 6 12.65 -19.39 20.21
N ARG A 7 12.66 -20.72 20.33
CA ARG A 7 13.50 -21.60 19.49
C ARG A 7 13.12 -21.52 18.01
N ILE A 8 11.84 -21.38 17.70
CA ILE A 8 11.35 -21.20 16.33
C ILE A 8 11.76 -19.83 15.78
N LYS A 9 11.62 -18.76 16.57
CA LYS A 9 12.08 -17.42 16.16
C LYS A 9 13.58 -17.41 15.85
N GLU A 10 14.40 -18.03 16.70
CA GLU A 10 15.85 -18.18 16.46
C GLU A 10 16.16 -19.02 15.22
N THR A 11 15.39 -20.09 15.00
CA THR A 11 15.51 -20.93 13.80
C THR A 11 15.15 -20.15 12.53
N ILE A 12 14.05 -19.40 12.53
CA ILE A 12 13.63 -18.55 11.40
C ILE A 12 14.71 -17.52 11.08
N GLU A 13 15.22 -16.79 12.09
CA GLU A 13 16.27 -15.78 11.87
C GLU A 13 17.54 -16.38 11.27
N THR A 14 17.94 -17.56 11.75
CA THR A 14 19.11 -18.27 11.20
C THR A 14 18.89 -18.67 9.75
N LEU A 15 17.73 -19.25 9.42
CA LEU A 15 17.42 -19.77 8.09
C LEU A 15 17.13 -18.64 7.06
N LYS A 16 16.61 -17.50 7.53
CA LYS A 16 16.32 -16.30 6.74
C LYS A 16 17.60 -15.61 6.25
N SER A 17 18.73 -15.77 6.93
CA SER A 17 19.99 -15.09 6.58
C SER A 17 20.35 -15.23 5.09
N GLY A 18 20.42 -14.10 4.37
CA GLY A 18 20.70 -14.08 2.92
C GLY A 18 19.51 -14.41 2.00
N LEU A 19 18.31 -14.62 2.54
CA LEU A 19 17.06 -14.63 1.78
C LEU A 19 16.38 -13.27 1.94
N PHE A 20 16.18 -12.55 0.83
CA PHE A 20 15.53 -11.25 0.82
C PHE A 20 14.06 -11.40 0.40
N GLU A 21 13.13 -10.82 1.17
CA GLU A 21 11.67 -10.90 0.90
C GLU A 21 11.13 -12.34 0.80
N ARG A 22 11.70 -13.29 1.53
CA ARG A 22 11.24 -14.69 1.56
C ARG A 22 10.89 -15.20 2.96
N GLU A 23 10.83 -14.30 3.94
CA GLU A 23 10.57 -14.68 5.33
C GLU A 23 9.19 -15.33 5.50
N GLU A 24 8.15 -14.74 4.93
CA GLU A 24 6.79 -15.29 4.99
C GLU A 24 6.71 -16.68 4.35
N CYS A 25 7.28 -16.85 3.15
CA CYS A 25 7.36 -18.15 2.49
C CYS A 25 8.10 -19.19 3.37
N LEU A 26 9.22 -18.81 3.99
CA LEU A 26 9.98 -19.68 4.90
C LEU A 26 9.17 -20.07 6.13
N LYS A 27 8.46 -19.12 6.76
CA LYS A 27 7.57 -19.36 7.91
C LYS A 27 6.48 -20.38 7.57
N LEU A 28 5.79 -20.20 6.43
CA LEU A 28 4.74 -21.12 6.00
C LEU A 28 5.29 -22.52 5.64
N VAL A 29 6.46 -22.59 4.99
CA VAL A 29 7.12 -23.88 4.72
C VAL A 29 7.47 -24.59 6.02
N LEU A 30 8.06 -23.90 7.00
CA LEU A 30 8.37 -24.48 8.31
C LEU A 30 7.10 -24.97 9.02
N LEU A 31 6.04 -24.15 9.07
CA LEU A 31 4.77 -24.55 9.67
C LEU A 31 4.19 -25.80 9.00
N SER A 32 4.26 -25.90 7.67
CA SER A 32 3.82 -27.09 6.93
C SER A 32 4.61 -28.34 7.34
N MET A 33 5.92 -28.21 7.53
CA MET A 33 6.80 -29.30 7.93
C MET A 33 6.53 -29.75 9.37
N PHE A 34 6.34 -28.81 10.31
CA PHE A 34 5.96 -29.12 11.69
C PHE A 34 4.59 -29.80 11.79
N ALA A 35 3.61 -29.33 11.02
CA ALA A 35 2.26 -29.89 11.01
C ALA A 35 2.14 -31.22 10.24
N GLY A 36 3.23 -31.70 9.62
CA GLY A 36 3.20 -32.91 8.83
C GLY A 36 2.40 -32.79 7.52
N LYS A 37 2.30 -31.56 6.96
CA LYS A 37 1.45 -31.20 5.82
C LYS A 37 2.27 -30.84 4.58
N SER A 38 1.56 -30.59 3.47
CA SER A 38 2.16 -30.19 2.20
C SER A 38 1.82 -28.73 1.87
N ILE A 39 2.76 -28.03 1.24
CA ILE A 39 2.62 -26.65 0.77
C ILE A 39 2.85 -26.56 -0.73
N PHE A 40 2.07 -25.74 -1.41
CA PHE A 40 2.23 -25.39 -2.82
C PHE A 40 2.80 -23.98 -2.95
N LEU A 41 3.97 -23.88 -3.60
CA LEU A 41 4.64 -22.63 -3.93
C LEU A 41 4.41 -22.31 -5.41
N TYR A 42 3.54 -21.35 -5.65
CA TYR A 42 3.22 -20.84 -6.98
C TYR A 42 4.09 -19.61 -7.28
N GLY A 43 4.56 -19.44 -8.52
CA GLY A 43 5.24 -18.23 -8.96
C GLY A 43 6.42 -18.51 -9.89
N PRO A 44 7.03 -17.48 -10.50
CA PRO A 44 7.98 -17.63 -11.60
C PRO A 44 9.26 -18.39 -11.22
N PRO A 45 10.02 -18.93 -12.19
CA PRO A 45 11.32 -19.55 -11.94
C PRO A 45 12.33 -18.54 -11.40
N GLY A 46 13.34 -19.02 -10.66
CA GLY A 46 14.41 -18.16 -10.11
C GLY A 46 14.05 -17.41 -8.82
N THR A 47 12.88 -17.64 -8.23
CA THR A 47 12.44 -16.99 -6.98
C THR A 47 12.91 -17.66 -5.68
N ALA A 48 13.89 -18.58 -5.78
CA ALA A 48 14.49 -19.33 -4.67
C ALA A 48 13.61 -20.37 -3.97
N LYS A 49 12.52 -20.85 -4.61
CA LYS A 49 11.60 -21.88 -4.08
C LYS A 49 12.32 -23.14 -3.55
N SER A 50 13.22 -23.72 -4.36
CA SER A 50 14.01 -24.89 -3.99
C SER A 50 14.97 -24.64 -2.83
N MET A 51 15.55 -23.44 -2.76
CA MET A 51 16.46 -23.04 -1.70
C MET A 51 15.73 -22.88 -0.36
N ILE A 52 14.51 -22.33 -0.37
CA ILE A 52 13.68 -22.18 0.84
C ILE A 52 13.32 -23.56 1.39
N ALA A 53 12.85 -24.48 0.54
CA ALA A 53 12.51 -25.85 0.95
C ALA A 53 13.71 -26.59 1.56
N ARG A 54 14.87 -26.49 0.92
CA ARG A 54 16.12 -27.10 1.42
C ARG A 54 16.59 -26.47 2.73
N ARG A 55 16.43 -25.16 2.93
CA ARG A 55 16.80 -24.49 4.18
C ARG A 55 15.86 -24.84 5.32
N ALA A 56 14.56 -24.89 5.05
CA ALA A 56 13.57 -25.27 6.04
C ALA A 56 13.81 -26.68 6.58
N SER A 57 14.26 -27.63 5.76
CA SER A 57 14.58 -28.98 6.24
C SER A 57 15.77 -29.03 7.21
N LEU A 58 16.66 -28.03 7.19
CA LEU A 58 17.78 -27.91 8.15
C LEU A 58 17.31 -27.56 9.58
N ALA A 59 16.05 -27.16 9.75
CA ALA A 59 15.44 -27.03 11.07
C ALA A 59 15.34 -28.38 11.80
N PHE A 60 15.49 -29.50 11.10
CA PHE A 60 15.25 -30.84 11.64
C PHE A 60 16.52 -31.69 11.60
N LYS A 61 16.78 -32.40 12.70
CA LYS A 61 17.86 -33.38 12.83
C LYS A 61 17.29 -34.78 12.62
N ILE A 62 17.81 -35.47 11.61
CA ILE A 62 17.52 -36.89 11.37
C ILE A 62 18.65 -37.70 11.99
N THR A 63 18.33 -38.45 13.03
CA THR A 63 19.24 -39.44 13.62
C THR A 63 18.85 -40.79 13.05
N ASP A 64 19.57 -41.27 12.04
CA ASP A 64 19.49 -42.68 11.68
C ASP A 64 20.25 -43.48 12.74
N ASN A 65 19.67 -44.59 13.21
CA ASN A 65 20.29 -45.48 14.20
C ASN A 65 21.50 -46.28 13.64
N SER A 66 22.13 -45.80 12.57
CA SER A 66 23.35 -46.38 12.00
C SER A 66 24.59 -45.77 12.66
N GLN A 67 25.42 -46.61 13.27
CA GLN A 67 26.71 -46.25 13.89
C GLN A 67 27.81 -45.84 12.89
N ASP A 68 27.45 -45.21 11.77
CA ASP A 68 28.37 -44.79 10.71
C ASP A 68 28.28 -43.27 10.52
N GLU A 69 29.04 -42.52 11.31
CA GLU A 69 29.22 -41.06 11.19
C GLU A 69 29.88 -40.64 9.85
N SER A 70 30.32 -41.61 9.04
CA SER A 70 30.99 -41.39 7.75
C SER A 70 30.06 -41.35 6.54
N LYS A 71 28.77 -41.65 6.70
CA LYS A 71 27.74 -41.50 5.65
C LYS A 71 26.85 -40.31 5.97
N GLU A 72 27.25 -39.11 5.57
CA GLU A 72 26.33 -37.98 5.43
C GLU A 72 25.32 -38.28 4.29
N SER A 73 24.38 -39.21 4.52
CA SER A 73 23.33 -39.54 3.57
C SER A 73 22.25 -38.45 3.60
N ASN A 74 22.51 -37.36 2.88
CA ASN A 74 21.51 -36.44 2.32
C ASN A 74 20.39 -35.94 3.28
N ASN A 75 20.62 -35.78 4.59
CA ASN A 75 19.67 -35.24 5.59
C ASN A 75 18.19 -35.63 5.38
N GLY A 76 17.89 -36.84 4.90
CA GLY A 76 16.54 -37.27 4.49
C GLY A 76 15.75 -36.28 3.62
N PHE A 77 16.40 -35.38 2.87
CA PHE A 77 15.77 -34.40 1.99
C PHE A 77 15.89 -34.84 0.52
N PHE A 78 14.75 -35.06 -0.12
CA PHE A 78 14.66 -35.41 -1.53
C PHE A 78 14.25 -34.18 -2.37
N ALA A 79 14.89 -33.97 -3.52
CA ALA A 79 14.50 -32.89 -4.43
C ALA A 79 14.49 -33.39 -5.87
N TYR A 80 13.45 -33.06 -6.61
CA TYR A 80 13.32 -33.47 -8.00
C TYR A 80 12.61 -32.42 -8.85
N LEU A 81 13.09 -32.24 -10.09
CA LEU A 81 12.48 -31.38 -11.10
C LEU A 81 11.65 -32.25 -12.05
N MET A 82 10.33 -32.10 -11.97
CA MET A 82 9.40 -32.88 -12.78
C MET A 82 9.33 -32.37 -14.23
N ASN A 83 9.20 -33.30 -15.16
CA ASN A 83 8.95 -33.01 -16.56
C ASN A 83 8.10 -34.12 -17.20
N ARG A 84 7.69 -33.91 -18.46
CA ARG A 84 6.81 -34.84 -19.19
C ARG A 84 7.42 -36.22 -19.45
N PHE A 85 8.74 -36.34 -19.33
CA PHE A 85 9.51 -37.57 -19.55
C PHE A 85 10.01 -38.19 -18.24
N SER A 86 9.69 -37.60 -17.08
CA SER A 86 10.09 -38.15 -15.79
C SER A 86 9.56 -39.55 -15.63
N THR A 87 10.41 -40.44 -15.14
CA THR A 87 10.08 -41.86 -14.96
C THR A 87 9.88 -42.19 -13.47
N PRO A 88 9.04 -43.19 -13.13
CA PRO A 88 8.92 -43.67 -11.76
C PRO A 88 10.26 -44.06 -11.11
N GLU A 89 11.22 -44.55 -11.89
CA GLU A 89 12.56 -44.97 -11.44
C GLU A 89 13.39 -43.81 -10.88
N GLU A 90 13.26 -42.62 -11.45
CA GLU A 90 14.00 -41.43 -11.02
C GLU A 90 13.49 -40.87 -9.69
N ILE A 91 12.22 -41.13 -9.36
CA ILE A 91 11.54 -40.54 -8.21
C ILE A 91 11.41 -41.55 -7.06
N PHE A 92 11.05 -42.79 -7.38
CA PHE A 92 10.79 -43.84 -6.39
C PHE A 92 11.91 -44.87 -6.28
N GLY A 93 12.92 -44.79 -7.13
CA GLY A 93 14.07 -45.68 -7.15
C GLY A 93 13.99 -46.74 -8.26
N PRO A 94 15.13 -47.17 -8.81
CA PRO A 94 15.18 -48.14 -9.90
C PRO A 94 14.78 -49.53 -9.42
N ILE A 95 14.27 -50.36 -10.33
CA ILE A 95 13.97 -51.77 -10.06
C ILE A 95 15.25 -52.51 -9.71
N ASP A 96 15.23 -53.32 -8.65
CA ASP A 96 16.36 -54.16 -8.27
C ASP A 96 16.45 -55.38 -9.20
N ILE A 97 17.41 -55.32 -10.12
CA ILE A 97 17.69 -56.38 -11.09
C ILE A 97 18.04 -57.72 -10.40
N ALA A 98 18.64 -57.70 -9.21
CA ALA A 98 19.03 -58.91 -8.49
C ALA A 98 17.81 -59.64 -7.90
N GLU A 99 16.82 -58.89 -7.40
CA GLU A 99 15.55 -59.43 -6.91
C GLU A 99 14.60 -59.78 -8.05
N LEU A 100 14.62 -59.01 -9.15
CA LEU A 100 13.85 -59.32 -10.35
C LEU A 100 14.23 -60.69 -10.95
N LYS A 101 15.53 -61.04 -10.93
CA LYS A 101 16.02 -62.37 -11.32
C LYS A 101 15.47 -63.51 -10.44
N LYS A 102 14.96 -63.19 -9.25
CA LYS A 102 14.30 -64.12 -8.32
C LYS A 102 12.76 -64.05 -8.40
N ASN A 103 12.20 -63.42 -9.45
CA ASN A 103 10.77 -63.13 -9.63
C ASN A 103 10.15 -62.20 -8.56
N ASN A 104 10.97 -61.40 -7.86
CA ASN A 104 10.51 -60.39 -6.91
C ASN A 104 10.61 -58.99 -7.54
N LEU A 105 9.46 -58.35 -7.79
CA LEU A 105 9.43 -56.95 -8.23
C LEU A 105 9.63 -56.03 -7.02
N THR A 106 10.86 -55.56 -6.81
CA THR A 106 11.23 -54.63 -5.72
C THR A 106 12.14 -53.52 -6.25
N ARG A 107 12.18 -52.38 -5.56
CA ARG A 107 12.98 -51.21 -5.95
C ARG A 107 14.05 -50.87 -4.93
N LYS A 108 15.13 -50.27 -5.42
CA LYS A 108 16.18 -49.66 -4.58
C LYS A 108 15.75 -48.25 -4.20
N THR A 109 15.09 -48.12 -3.06
CA THR A 109 14.45 -46.88 -2.61
C THR A 109 15.35 -45.97 -1.78
N ASP A 110 16.56 -46.42 -1.42
CA ASP A 110 17.53 -45.63 -0.65
C ASP A 110 17.95 -44.36 -1.40
N GLY A 111 17.76 -43.21 -0.78
CA GLY A 111 18.06 -41.89 -1.37
C GLY A 111 16.96 -41.34 -2.29
N TYR A 112 15.85 -42.05 -2.44
CA TYR A 112 14.68 -41.64 -3.22
C TYR A 112 13.52 -41.22 -2.31
N LEU A 113 12.43 -40.74 -2.92
CA LEU A 113 11.26 -40.25 -2.18
C LEU A 113 10.69 -41.22 -1.13
N PRO A 114 10.62 -42.55 -1.33
CA PRO A 114 10.04 -43.46 -0.34
C PRO A 114 10.80 -43.53 1.00
N THR A 115 12.07 -43.10 1.04
CA THR A 115 12.89 -43.07 2.26
C THR A 115 13.12 -41.65 2.80
N ALA A 116 12.61 -40.62 2.11
CA ALA A 116 12.79 -39.22 2.47
C ALA A 116 11.85 -38.76 3.60
N HIS A 117 12.39 -37.95 4.52
CA HIS A 117 11.64 -37.26 5.57
C HIS A 117 11.03 -35.95 5.08
N PHE A 118 11.70 -35.28 4.15
CA PHE A 118 11.23 -34.03 3.53
C PHE A 118 11.46 -34.09 2.02
N ALA A 119 10.55 -33.50 1.25
CA ALA A 119 10.66 -33.50 -0.21
C ALA A 119 10.37 -32.13 -0.84
N PHE A 120 11.08 -31.81 -1.91
CA PHE A 120 10.79 -30.71 -2.82
C PHE A 120 10.53 -31.23 -4.24
N LEU A 121 9.35 -30.99 -4.77
CA LEU A 121 8.94 -31.42 -6.11
C LEU A 121 8.64 -30.18 -6.96
N ASP A 122 9.54 -29.85 -7.89
CA ASP A 122 9.38 -28.69 -8.77
C ASP A 122 8.64 -29.08 -10.05
N GLU A 123 7.91 -28.13 -10.63
CA GLU A 123 7.13 -28.30 -11.87
C GLU A 123 6.12 -29.47 -11.80
N ILE A 124 5.48 -29.65 -10.64
CA ILE A 124 4.70 -30.85 -10.28
C ILE A 124 3.63 -31.24 -11.31
N TRP A 125 3.00 -30.27 -12.00
CA TRP A 125 1.93 -30.51 -12.97
C TRP A 125 2.39 -31.03 -14.32
N LYS A 126 3.71 -31.11 -14.57
CA LYS A 126 4.26 -31.59 -15.86
C LYS A 126 4.49 -33.09 -15.91
N SER A 127 4.24 -33.82 -14.81
CA SER A 127 4.48 -35.26 -14.69
C SER A 127 3.39 -36.12 -15.33
N SER A 128 3.69 -37.40 -15.57
CA SER A 128 2.70 -38.39 -16.01
C SER A 128 1.67 -38.73 -14.92
N PRO A 129 0.43 -39.12 -15.29
CA PRO A 129 -0.58 -39.54 -14.32
C PRO A 129 -0.14 -40.71 -13.41
N ALA A 130 0.73 -41.59 -13.89
CA ALA A 130 1.27 -42.70 -13.10
C ALA A 130 2.06 -42.19 -11.88
N ILE A 131 2.94 -41.21 -12.07
CA ILE A 131 3.70 -40.57 -10.99
C ILE A 131 2.77 -39.85 -10.02
N LEU A 132 1.81 -39.08 -10.56
CA LEU A 132 0.90 -38.27 -9.76
C LEU A 132 -0.02 -39.13 -8.87
N ASN A 133 -0.49 -40.27 -9.37
CA ASN A 133 -1.28 -41.22 -8.59
C ASN A 133 -0.48 -41.86 -7.45
N THR A 134 0.77 -42.27 -7.72
CA THR A 134 1.65 -42.80 -6.67
C THR A 134 1.98 -41.73 -5.63
N LEU A 135 2.24 -40.49 -6.05
CA LEU A 135 2.45 -39.36 -5.13
C LEU A 135 1.22 -39.09 -4.26
N LEU A 136 0.01 -39.18 -4.83
CA LEU A 136 -1.22 -39.04 -4.07
C LEU A 136 -1.30 -40.09 -2.95
N THR A 137 -0.98 -41.36 -3.23
CA THR A 137 -0.91 -42.42 -2.22
C THR A 137 0.15 -42.10 -1.15
N ILE A 138 1.36 -41.70 -1.53
CA ILE A 138 2.43 -41.35 -0.58
C ILE A 138 2.03 -40.16 0.31
N ILE A 139 1.46 -39.10 -0.26
CA ILE A 139 1.08 -37.89 0.47
C ILE A 139 -0.13 -38.14 1.39
N ASN A 140 -1.07 -38.99 0.96
CA ASN A 140 -2.28 -39.29 1.72
C ASN A 140 -2.06 -40.37 2.80
N GLU A 141 -1.53 -41.51 2.40
CA GLU A 141 -1.48 -42.72 3.23
C GLU A 141 -0.12 -42.89 3.91
N ARG A 142 0.90 -42.12 3.49
CA ARG A 142 2.30 -42.31 3.93
C ARG A 142 2.77 -43.75 3.64
N ILE A 143 2.29 -44.33 2.54
CA ILE A 143 2.62 -45.68 2.09
C ILE A 143 3.08 -45.62 0.64
N TYR A 144 4.12 -46.38 0.32
CA TYR A 144 4.58 -46.65 -1.03
C TYR A 144 4.44 -48.14 -1.33
N ARG A 145 3.75 -48.48 -2.42
CA ARG A 145 3.55 -49.87 -2.84
C ARG A 145 4.69 -50.31 -3.75
N ASP A 146 5.61 -51.11 -3.23
CA ASP A 146 6.72 -51.69 -3.97
C ASP A 146 6.40 -53.15 -4.34
N GLY A 147 5.84 -53.32 -5.54
CA GLY A 147 5.32 -54.62 -5.97
C GLY A 147 4.18 -55.10 -5.06
N ASN A 148 4.43 -56.18 -4.30
CA ASN A 148 3.47 -56.77 -3.37
C ASN A 148 3.70 -56.34 -1.90
N LYS A 149 4.60 -55.39 -1.64
CA LYS A 149 4.94 -54.93 -0.29
C LYS A 149 4.59 -53.46 -0.11
N ASP A 150 3.95 -53.16 1.02
CA ASP A 150 3.69 -51.79 1.43
C ASP A 150 4.84 -51.30 2.31
N ILE A 151 5.51 -50.23 1.87
CA ILE A 151 6.60 -49.55 2.58
C ILE A 151 6.02 -48.30 3.24
N LYS A 152 6.19 -48.16 4.55
CA LYS A 152 5.84 -46.93 5.27
C LYS A 152 6.84 -45.83 4.93
N VAL A 153 6.35 -44.71 4.42
CA VAL A 153 7.16 -43.56 4.02
C VAL A 153 7.29 -42.61 5.21
N PRO A 154 8.51 -42.22 5.65
CA PRO A 154 8.73 -41.37 6.82
C PRO A 154 8.42 -39.88 6.57
N LEU A 155 7.95 -39.53 5.37
CA LEU A 155 7.72 -38.19 4.86
C LEU A 155 6.86 -37.35 5.82
N LYS A 156 7.45 -36.31 6.39
CA LYS A 156 6.83 -35.34 7.28
C LYS A 156 6.33 -34.12 6.49
N GLY A 157 7.14 -33.55 5.60
CA GLY A 157 6.75 -32.36 4.82
C GLY A 157 7.04 -32.47 3.34
N VAL A 158 6.14 -31.94 2.51
CA VAL A 158 6.32 -31.87 1.05
C VAL A 158 6.09 -30.44 0.57
N VAL A 159 7.08 -29.90 -0.13
CA VAL A 159 7.00 -28.61 -0.80
C VAL A 159 6.88 -28.86 -2.30
N CYS A 160 5.70 -28.61 -2.85
CA CYS A 160 5.48 -28.68 -4.28
C CYS A 160 5.59 -27.28 -4.88
N ALA A 161 6.21 -27.14 -6.05
CA ALA A 161 6.36 -25.87 -6.74
C ALA A 161 5.90 -25.98 -8.19
N SER A 162 5.36 -24.87 -8.72
CA SER A 162 5.01 -24.74 -10.13
C SER A 162 4.85 -23.27 -10.50
N ASN A 163 4.98 -22.96 -11.80
CA ASN A 163 4.67 -21.64 -12.33
C ASN A 163 3.19 -21.55 -12.82
N GLU A 164 2.43 -22.64 -12.73
CA GLU A 164 1.03 -22.75 -13.16
C GLU A 164 0.19 -23.52 -12.13
N PHE A 165 -1.12 -23.26 -12.12
CA PHE A 165 -2.11 -24.07 -11.39
C PHE A 165 -2.37 -25.40 -12.12
N PRO A 166 -2.92 -26.42 -11.43
CA PRO A 166 -3.30 -27.65 -12.11
C PRO A 166 -4.32 -27.34 -13.22
N PRO A 167 -4.15 -27.88 -14.43
CA PRO A 167 -5.14 -27.73 -15.50
C PRO A 167 -6.47 -28.36 -15.11
N ASP A 168 -7.58 -27.71 -15.47
CA ASP A 168 -8.94 -28.19 -15.22
C ASP A 168 -9.18 -29.58 -15.85
N ASN A 169 -9.92 -30.45 -15.16
CA ASN A 169 -10.40 -31.76 -15.64
C ASN A 169 -9.31 -32.82 -15.90
N GLN A 170 -8.11 -32.69 -15.32
CA GLN A 170 -7.06 -33.72 -15.39
C GLN A 170 -7.03 -34.67 -14.19
N GLY A 171 -7.98 -34.56 -13.25
CA GLY A 171 -8.03 -35.40 -12.04
C GLY A 171 -6.97 -35.04 -11.00
N LEU A 172 -6.31 -33.89 -11.16
CA LEU A 172 -5.24 -33.41 -10.28
C LEU A 172 -5.78 -32.59 -9.10
N GLU A 173 -7.09 -32.32 -9.07
CA GLU A 173 -7.77 -31.57 -8.02
C GLU A 173 -7.61 -32.25 -6.66
N ALA A 174 -7.64 -33.60 -6.63
CA ALA A 174 -7.45 -34.38 -5.42
C ALA A 174 -6.05 -34.20 -4.81
N LEU A 175 -5.02 -34.16 -5.66
CA LEU A 175 -3.63 -33.94 -5.25
C LEU A 175 -3.42 -32.48 -4.82
N TYR A 176 -3.96 -31.53 -5.59
CA TYR A 176 -3.88 -30.12 -5.25
C TYR A 176 -4.60 -29.79 -3.94
N ASP A 177 -5.71 -30.46 -3.63
CA ASP A 177 -6.39 -30.31 -2.35
C ASP A 177 -5.58 -30.86 -1.15
N ARG A 178 -4.61 -31.75 -1.39
CA ARG A 178 -3.66 -32.20 -0.34
C ARG A 178 -2.61 -31.15 0.02
N MET A 179 -2.37 -30.19 -0.88
CA MET A 179 -1.49 -29.06 -0.64
C MET A 179 -2.28 -27.97 0.08
N ILE A 180 -2.33 -28.11 1.41
CA ILE A 180 -3.20 -27.32 2.28
C ILE A 180 -2.76 -25.86 2.32
N LEU A 181 -1.45 -25.60 2.44
CA LEU A 181 -0.89 -24.27 2.37
C LEU A 181 -0.57 -23.91 0.92
N ARG A 182 -0.89 -22.69 0.53
CA ARG A 182 -0.65 -22.16 -0.81
C ARG A 182 -0.08 -20.77 -0.70
N TYR A 183 1.02 -20.53 -1.42
CA TYR A 183 1.72 -19.25 -1.34
C TYR A 183 2.25 -18.83 -2.70
N PHE A 184 2.06 -17.56 -3.05
CA PHE A 184 2.62 -16.95 -4.26
C PHE A 184 3.98 -16.32 -3.97
N VAL A 185 5.04 -16.92 -4.50
CA VAL A 185 6.42 -16.46 -4.33
C VAL A 185 6.74 -15.41 -5.40
N LYS A 186 6.61 -14.14 -5.03
CA LYS A 186 6.89 -13.00 -5.88
C LYS A 186 8.39 -12.87 -6.23
N PRO A 187 8.73 -12.27 -7.39
CA PRO A 187 10.07 -11.71 -7.62
C PRO A 187 10.46 -10.71 -6.54
N LEU A 188 11.74 -10.37 -6.48
CA LEU A 188 12.22 -9.35 -5.54
C LEU A 188 11.76 -7.96 -5.98
N GLU A 189 11.10 -7.21 -5.10
CA GLU A 189 10.50 -5.90 -5.40
C GLU A 189 11.31 -4.73 -4.82
N GLU A 190 11.89 -4.87 -3.62
CA GLU A 190 12.57 -3.76 -2.96
C GLU A 190 13.97 -3.51 -3.51
N ARG A 191 14.23 -2.27 -3.94
CA ARG A 191 15.49 -1.86 -4.54
C ARG A 191 16.70 -2.11 -3.62
N GLU A 192 16.54 -1.88 -2.32
CA GLU A 192 17.62 -2.10 -1.36
C GLU A 192 17.93 -3.58 -1.16
N ASN A 193 16.90 -4.43 -1.13
CA ASN A 193 17.08 -5.88 -1.09
C ASN A 193 17.72 -6.40 -2.38
N PHE A 194 17.37 -5.82 -3.53
CA PHE A 194 18.01 -6.15 -4.81
C PHE A 194 19.50 -5.81 -4.80
N LYS A 195 19.90 -4.66 -4.27
CA LYS A 195 21.32 -4.32 -4.08
C LYS A 195 22.03 -5.31 -3.14
N LYS A 196 21.37 -5.72 -2.05
CA LYS A 196 21.93 -6.69 -1.09
C LYS A 196 22.11 -8.07 -1.72
N LEU A 197 21.25 -8.47 -2.66
CA LEU A 197 21.39 -9.72 -3.41
C LEU A 197 22.72 -9.80 -4.17
N PHE A 198 23.20 -8.72 -4.78
CA PHE A 198 24.50 -8.70 -5.48
C PHE A 198 25.71 -8.71 -4.53
N LYS A 199 25.52 -8.25 -3.29
CA LYS A 199 26.59 -8.15 -2.28
C LYS A 199 26.69 -9.39 -1.40
N SER A 200 25.69 -10.27 -1.41
CA SER A 200 25.67 -11.44 -0.54
C SER A 200 26.70 -12.48 -1.00
N LYS A 201 27.55 -12.92 -0.08
CA LYS A 201 28.40 -14.10 -0.30
C LYS A 201 27.57 -15.36 -0.06
N LYS A 202 27.85 -16.45 -0.78
CA LYS A 202 27.26 -17.76 -0.46
C LYS A 202 27.68 -18.15 0.96
N SER A 203 26.75 -18.12 1.90
CA SER A 203 26.98 -18.62 3.27
C SER A 203 26.88 -20.14 3.24
N ASN A 204 28.01 -20.82 3.42
CA ASN A 204 28.06 -22.28 3.39
C ASN A 204 27.66 -22.93 4.72
N ASP A 205 27.61 -22.17 5.82
CA ASP A 205 27.34 -22.67 7.18
C ASP A 205 26.05 -22.11 7.78
N ILE A 206 24.90 -22.41 7.16
CA ILE A 206 23.59 -22.16 7.79
C ILE A 206 23.16 -23.43 8.51
N LYS A 207 23.31 -23.47 9.83
CA LYS A 207 22.79 -24.55 10.69
C LYS A 207 22.14 -23.93 11.93
N PRO A 208 20.84 -24.21 12.20
CA PRO A 208 20.21 -23.82 13.45
C PRO A 208 20.99 -24.36 14.65
N LEU A 209 21.06 -23.56 15.73
CA LEU A 209 21.76 -23.92 16.96
C LEU A 209 21.17 -25.18 17.62
N GLU A 210 19.84 -25.27 17.65
CA GLU A 210 19.09 -26.39 18.25
C GLU A 210 18.05 -26.96 17.26
N PRO A 211 18.44 -27.82 16.30
CA PRO A 211 17.51 -28.44 15.36
C PRO A 211 16.57 -29.45 16.04
N PHE A 212 15.33 -29.54 15.56
CA PHE A 212 14.26 -30.38 16.10
C PHE A 212 14.43 -31.84 15.70
N SER A 213 14.29 -32.78 16.63
CA SER A 213 14.38 -34.20 16.30
C SER A 213 13.09 -34.71 15.65
N ILE A 214 13.16 -35.81 14.90
CA ILE A 214 11.96 -36.45 14.32
C ILE A 214 11.00 -36.95 15.42
N THR A 215 11.53 -37.42 16.57
CA THR A 215 10.71 -37.81 17.72
C THR A 215 9.99 -36.61 18.33
N GLU A 216 10.63 -35.44 18.37
CA GLU A 216 10.03 -34.20 18.84
C GLU A 216 8.88 -33.74 17.92
N LEU A 217 9.06 -33.83 16.60
CA LEU A 217 8.01 -33.61 15.61
C LEU A 217 6.78 -34.50 15.83
N GLU A 218 6.99 -35.78 16.13
CA GLU A 218 5.90 -36.71 16.42
C GLU A 218 5.17 -36.36 17.71
N GLN A 219 5.89 -35.90 18.74
CA GLN A 219 5.28 -35.40 19.97
C GLN A 219 4.48 -34.11 19.73
N ILE A 220 4.99 -33.19 18.90
CA ILE A 220 4.27 -31.97 18.52
C ILE A 220 2.96 -32.32 17.82
N ALA A 221 2.99 -33.26 16.87
CA ALA A 221 1.80 -33.69 16.12
C ALA A 221 0.74 -34.39 16.98
N ILE A 222 1.14 -35.05 18.08
CA ILE A 222 0.21 -35.63 19.05
C ILE A 222 -0.35 -34.53 19.96
N LYS A 223 0.51 -33.71 20.56
CA LYS A 223 0.11 -32.65 21.50
C LYS A 223 -0.74 -31.57 20.86
N SER A 224 -0.56 -31.29 19.56
CA SER A 224 -1.36 -30.28 18.88
C SER A 224 -2.84 -30.67 18.80
N GLN A 225 -3.18 -31.95 18.83
CA GLN A 225 -4.57 -32.42 18.80
C GLN A 225 -5.35 -32.05 20.07
N ASP A 226 -4.64 -31.84 21.18
CA ASP A 226 -5.24 -31.46 22.47
C ASP A 226 -5.52 -29.94 22.57
N ILE A 227 -4.95 -29.14 21.66
CA ILE A 227 -5.15 -27.69 21.61
C ILE A 227 -6.60 -27.40 21.22
N LYS A 228 -7.28 -26.60 22.04
CA LYS A 228 -8.69 -26.23 21.79
C LYS A 228 -8.78 -24.94 21.00
N PHE A 229 -9.97 -24.63 20.50
CA PHE A 229 -10.25 -23.32 19.95
C PHE A 229 -10.96 -22.49 21.03
N GLU A 230 -10.60 -21.22 21.15
CA GLU A 230 -11.43 -20.29 21.91
C GLU A 230 -12.83 -20.19 21.28
N GLN A 231 -13.86 -20.00 22.10
CA GLN A 231 -15.24 -19.95 21.62
C GLN A 231 -15.42 -18.85 20.54
N ASN A 232 -14.92 -17.65 20.80
CA ASN A 232 -14.96 -16.54 19.85
C ASN A 232 -14.24 -16.89 18.53
N THR A 233 -13.10 -17.59 18.59
CA THR A 233 -12.38 -18.05 17.40
C THR A 233 -13.21 -19.05 16.58
N MET A 234 -13.93 -19.96 17.24
CA MET A 234 -14.84 -20.89 16.55
C MET A 234 -16.01 -20.19 15.90
N ASP A 235 -16.59 -19.20 16.56
CA ASP A 235 -17.71 -18.42 16.03
C ASP A 235 -17.28 -17.69 14.74
N LEU A 236 -16.10 -17.06 14.75
CA LEU A 236 -15.51 -16.42 13.55
C LEU A 236 -15.26 -17.40 12.39
N ILE A 237 -14.82 -18.64 12.68
CA ILE A 237 -14.67 -19.67 11.64
C ILE A 237 -16.02 -20.05 11.03
N CYS A 238 -17.07 -20.17 11.85
CA CYS A 238 -18.43 -20.44 11.40
C CYS A 238 -18.98 -19.29 10.55
N ASP A 239 -18.72 -18.04 10.95
CA ASP A 239 -19.12 -16.85 10.20
C ASP A 239 -18.42 -16.80 8.84
N LEU A 240 -17.11 -17.07 8.80
CA LEU A 240 -16.35 -17.18 7.56
C LEU A 240 -16.93 -18.23 6.61
N LYS A 241 -17.24 -19.43 7.12
CA LYS A 241 -17.88 -20.49 6.32
C LYS A 241 -19.24 -20.02 5.78
N SER A 242 -20.02 -19.33 6.61
CA SER A 242 -21.35 -18.83 6.25
C SER A 242 -21.29 -17.73 5.19
N GLN A 243 -20.34 -16.79 5.29
CA GLN A 243 -20.15 -15.74 4.28
C GLN A 243 -19.73 -16.28 2.91
N ILE A 244 -18.87 -17.31 2.88
CA ILE A 244 -18.49 -17.99 1.63
C ILE A 244 -19.71 -18.70 1.01
N GLN A 245 -20.56 -19.33 1.83
CA GLN A 245 -21.80 -19.94 1.35
C GLN A 245 -22.79 -18.90 0.82
N LEU A 246 -22.94 -17.76 1.52
CA LEU A 246 -23.76 -16.64 1.07
C LEU A 246 -23.26 -16.07 -0.26
N LEU A 247 -21.94 -15.90 -0.44
CA LEU A 247 -21.37 -15.44 -1.71
C LEU A 247 -21.75 -16.34 -2.90
N ASN A 248 -21.78 -17.66 -2.66
CA ASN A 248 -22.16 -18.63 -3.67
C ASN A 248 -23.66 -18.59 -4.03
N GLN A 249 -24.52 -18.26 -3.06
CA GLN A 249 -25.98 -18.38 -3.19
C GLN A 249 -26.67 -17.05 -3.51
N ASP A 250 -26.17 -15.94 -2.97
CA ASP A 250 -26.80 -14.62 -3.01
C ASP A 250 -26.10 -13.69 -4.00
N LYS A 251 -26.86 -13.30 -5.05
CA LYS A 251 -26.39 -12.41 -6.11
C LYS A 251 -26.22 -10.96 -5.63
N GLU A 252 -27.05 -10.48 -4.72
CA GLU A 252 -26.96 -9.12 -4.19
C GLU A 252 -25.73 -8.97 -3.29
N TYR A 253 -25.53 -9.93 -2.39
CA TYR A 253 -24.33 -9.97 -1.55
C TYR A 253 -23.05 -10.04 -2.38
N ARG A 254 -23.04 -10.87 -3.44
CA ARG A 254 -21.93 -10.95 -4.39
C ARG A 254 -21.66 -9.62 -5.09
N LYS A 255 -22.69 -8.95 -5.60
CA LYS A 255 -22.55 -7.68 -6.31
C LYS A 255 -21.99 -6.59 -5.39
N LYS A 256 -22.41 -6.58 -4.12
CA LYS A 256 -21.90 -5.68 -3.09
C LYS A 256 -20.41 -5.91 -2.81
N LEU A 257 -19.95 -7.17 -2.80
CA LEU A 257 -18.57 -7.51 -2.45
C LEU A 257 -17.56 -7.40 -3.62
N LEU A 258 -17.96 -7.78 -4.84
CA LEU A 258 -17.03 -7.96 -5.96
C LEU A 258 -17.07 -6.86 -7.02
N SER A 259 -18.15 -6.08 -7.11
CA SER A 259 -18.33 -5.04 -8.13
C SER A 259 -18.10 -5.51 -9.59
N SER A 260 -18.18 -6.82 -9.85
CA SER A 260 -17.97 -7.50 -11.14
C SER A 260 -19.01 -8.60 -11.34
N ASP A 261 -19.34 -8.90 -12.60
CA ASP A 261 -20.29 -9.95 -12.99
C ASP A 261 -19.63 -11.32 -13.21
N GLU A 262 -18.30 -11.40 -13.39
CA GLU A 262 -17.57 -12.65 -13.55
C GLU A 262 -17.23 -13.29 -12.18
N TYR A 263 -17.80 -14.46 -11.90
CA TYR A 263 -17.61 -15.18 -10.63
C TYR A 263 -17.67 -16.71 -10.81
N LYS A 264 -16.62 -17.40 -10.34
CA LYS A 264 -16.61 -18.86 -10.18
C LYS A 264 -16.93 -19.20 -8.71
N PRO A 265 -17.94 -20.06 -8.42
CA PRO A 265 -18.26 -20.45 -7.06
C PRO A 265 -17.07 -21.06 -6.32
N ILE A 266 -16.78 -20.56 -5.12
CA ILE A 266 -15.70 -21.04 -4.27
C ILE A 266 -16.19 -22.22 -3.47
N TYR A 267 -15.56 -23.39 -3.64
CA TYR A 267 -15.86 -24.59 -2.86
C TYR A 267 -14.69 -24.95 -1.94
N ILE A 268 -15.01 -25.13 -0.65
CA ILE A 268 -14.06 -25.54 0.38
C ILE A 268 -14.61 -26.80 1.04
N SER A 269 -13.87 -27.92 0.91
CA SER A 269 -14.30 -29.21 1.46
C SER A 269 -14.22 -29.24 2.98
N ASP A 270 -15.06 -30.04 3.64
CA ASP A 270 -14.98 -30.24 5.10
C ASP A 270 -13.62 -30.84 5.52
N ARG A 271 -13.01 -31.64 4.63
CA ARG A 271 -11.66 -32.16 4.83
C ARG A 271 -10.64 -31.03 4.90
N ARG A 272 -10.74 -30.01 4.05
CA ARG A 272 -9.87 -28.83 4.07
C ARG A 272 -10.05 -28.04 5.36
N TRP A 273 -11.29 -27.82 5.81
CA TRP A 273 -11.56 -27.19 7.11
C TRP A 273 -10.92 -27.93 8.28
N LYS A 274 -11.03 -29.25 8.32
CA LYS A 274 -10.37 -30.09 9.34
C LYS A 274 -8.84 -29.93 9.29
N GLN A 275 -8.25 -29.93 8.10
CA GLN A 275 -6.80 -29.75 7.94
C GLN A 275 -6.33 -28.34 8.32
N CYS A 276 -7.13 -27.31 8.07
CA CYS A 276 -6.88 -25.96 8.57
C CYS A 276 -6.85 -25.97 10.09
N ALA A 277 -7.84 -26.59 10.74
CA ALA A 277 -7.90 -26.67 12.19
C ALA A 277 -6.65 -27.32 12.80
N GLU A 278 -6.21 -28.47 12.26
CA GLU A 278 -4.99 -29.17 12.70
C GLU A 278 -3.72 -28.31 12.56
N LEU A 279 -3.66 -27.48 11.51
CA LEU A 279 -2.53 -26.58 11.27
C LEU A 279 -2.54 -25.38 12.22
N LEU A 280 -3.71 -24.79 12.47
CA LEU A 280 -3.88 -23.71 13.45
C LEU A 280 -3.55 -24.17 14.88
N GLN A 281 -3.99 -25.37 15.25
CA GLN A 281 -3.65 -26.01 16.52
C GLN A 281 -2.13 -26.21 16.67
N THR A 282 -1.47 -26.64 15.59
CA THR A 282 0.00 -26.77 15.57
C THR A 282 0.68 -25.42 15.72
N ALA A 283 0.20 -24.37 15.03
CA ALA A 283 0.73 -23.02 15.17
C ALA A 283 0.58 -22.49 16.61
N ALA A 284 -0.57 -22.71 17.25
CA ALA A 284 -0.81 -22.32 18.64
C ALA A 284 0.12 -23.03 19.62
N LEU A 285 0.26 -24.37 19.51
CA LEU A 285 1.20 -25.14 20.34
C LEU A 285 2.64 -24.62 20.21
N LEU A 286 3.07 -24.36 18.97
CA LEU A 286 4.42 -23.85 18.66
C LEU A 286 4.62 -22.38 19.04
N SER A 287 3.54 -21.68 19.41
CA SER A 287 3.54 -20.36 20.02
C SER A 287 3.49 -20.43 21.55
N ASP A 288 3.69 -21.62 22.14
CA ASP A 288 3.57 -21.90 23.57
C ASP A 288 2.18 -21.52 24.15
N ARG A 289 1.12 -21.71 23.35
CA ARG A 289 -0.28 -21.50 23.74
C ARG A 289 -1.06 -22.81 23.78
N ASP A 290 -2.08 -22.87 24.63
CA ASP A 290 -2.97 -24.03 24.84
C ASP A 290 -4.31 -23.93 24.08
N ALA A 291 -4.56 -22.79 23.43
CA ALA A 291 -5.72 -22.56 22.59
C ALA A 291 -5.37 -21.80 21.29
N VAL A 292 -6.15 -22.06 20.24
CA VAL A 292 -6.17 -21.27 19.00
C VAL A 292 -6.95 -19.99 19.26
N GLU A 293 -6.30 -18.86 19.00
CA GLU A 293 -6.82 -17.51 19.23
C GLU A 293 -7.21 -16.87 17.90
N ARG A 294 -7.97 -15.78 17.97
CA ARG A 294 -8.44 -15.01 16.80
C ARG A 294 -7.33 -14.66 15.81
N TYR A 295 -6.15 -14.29 16.29
CA TYR A 295 -5.05 -13.84 15.42
C TYR A 295 -4.46 -14.97 14.55
N ASP A 296 -4.65 -16.23 14.95
CA ASP A 296 -4.23 -17.38 14.14
C ASP A 296 -5.05 -17.51 12.85
N LEU A 297 -6.27 -16.97 12.83
CA LEU A 297 -7.16 -17.04 11.69
C LEU A 297 -6.63 -16.31 10.45
N ALA A 298 -5.67 -15.39 10.59
CA ALA A 298 -5.01 -14.79 9.43
C ALA A 298 -4.29 -15.82 8.55
N LEU A 299 -3.84 -16.95 9.12
CA LEU A 299 -3.26 -18.04 8.33
C LEU A 299 -4.27 -18.65 7.34
N LEU A 300 -5.58 -18.49 7.56
CA LEU A 300 -6.62 -18.95 6.61
C LEU A 300 -6.50 -18.27 5.24
N ALA A 301 -5.90 -17.07 5.17
CA ALA A 301 -5.56 -16.39 3.92
C ALA A 301 -4.62 -17.21 3.02
N HIS A 302 -3.88 -18.17 3.59
CA HIS A 302 -2.97 -19.06 2.87
C HIS A 302 -3.52 -20.49 2.70
N LEU A 303 -4.71 -20.77 3.24
CA LEU A 303 -5.26 -22.14 3.34
C LEU A 303 -6.53 -22.36 2.50
N LEU A 304 -7.33 -21.32 2.28
CA LEU A 304 -8.68 -21.49 1.76
C LEU A 304 -8.83 -21.29 0.23
N TRP A 305 -7.91 -20.57 -0.42
CA TRP A 305 -8.02 -20.23 -1.85
C TRP A 305 -7.44 -21.30 -2.77
N SER A 306 -7.99 -21.47 -3.98
CA SER A 306 -7.50 -22.40 -5.02
C SER A 306 -6.99 -21.75 -6.29
N SER A 307 -7.39 -20.52 -6.57
CA SER A 307 -6.90 -19.68 -7.67
C SER A 307 -6.47 -18.29 -7.16
N GLU A 308 -5.83 -17.49 -8.00
CA GLU A 308 -5.54 -16.08 -7.68
C GLU A 308 -6.81 -15.26 -7.44
N GLU A 309 -7.88 -15.55 -8.18
CA GLU A 309 -9.20 -14.92 -8.00
C GLU A 309 -9.80 -15.27 -6.63
N ASP A 310 -9.79 -16.56 -6.26
CA ASP A 310 -10.25 -17.03 -4.95
C ASP A 310 -9.49 -16.31 -3.84
N LYS A 311 -8.17 -16.13 -4.01
CA LYS A 311 -7.31 -15.49 -3.00
C LYS A 311 -7.81 -14.10 -2.65
N ALA A 312 -8.02 -13.24 -3.66
CA ALA A 312 -8.49 -11.88 -3.44
C ALA A 312 -9.88 -11.84 -2.76
N ILE A 313 -10.75 -12.80 -3.09
CA ILE A 313 -12.09 -12.88 -2.49
C ILE A 313 -12.02 -13.37 -1.04
N ILE A 314 -11.25 -14.42 -0.77
CA ILE A 314 -11.05 -14.96 0.58
C ILE A 314 -10.40 -13.92 1.48
N GLU A 315 -9.38 -13.19 1.02
CA GLU A 315 -8.76 -12.11 1.80
C GLU A 315 -9.78 -11.02 2.17
N LYS A 316 -10.69 -10.65 1.25
CA LYS A 316 -11.77 -9.70 1.54
C LYS A 316 -12.79 -10.22 2.56
N ILE A 317 -13.23 -11.48 2.42
CA ILE A 317 -14.19 -12.06 3.38
C ILE A 317 -13.53 -12.19 4.75
N LEU A 318 -12.29 -12.70 4.81
CA LEU A 318 -11.54 -12.84 6.04
C LEU A 318 -11.33 -11.48 6.71
N PHE A 319 -11.02 -10.44 5.94
CA PHE A 319 -10.98 -9.07 6.43
C PHE A 319 -12.31 -8.63 7.04
N ASN A 320 -13.45 -8.88 6.38
CA ASN A 320 -14.76 -8.51 6.92
C ASN A 320 -15.08 -9.26 8.22
N VAL A 321 -14.91 -10.58 8.25
CA VAL A 321 -15.18 -11.42 9.43
C VAL A 321 -14.29 -11.02 10.61
N LEU A 322 -13.00 -10.77 10.36
CA LEU A 322 -12.09 -10.29 11.38
C LEU A 322 -12.36 -8.84 11.81
N ASN A 323 -13.26 -8.11 11.15
CA ASN A 323 -13.58 -6.71 11.46
C ASN A 323 -15.03 -6.45 11.89
N GLU A 324 -15.95 -7.40 11.68
CA GLU A 324 -17.41 -7.23 11.85
C GLU A 324 -17.87 -6.90 13.29
N ASN A 325 -16.98 -7.01 14.27
CA ASN A 325 -17.23 -6.67 15.67
C ASN A 325 -16.10 -5.81 16.24
N SER A 326 -15.82 -4.66 15.62
CA SER A 326 -14.95 -3.67 16.25
C SER A 326 -15.70 -3.11 17.47
N ASN A 327 -15.12 -3.22 18.66
CA ASN A 327 -15.72 -2.69 19.90
C ASN A 327 -15.96 -1.17 19.84
N PHE A 328 -15.48 -0.50 18.80
CA PHE A 328 -15.52 0.94 18.61
C PHE A 328 -16.62 1.40 17.65
N ASP A 329 -17.34 0.49 16.97
CA ASP A 329 -18.32 0.86 15.95
C ASP A 329 -19.47 1.72 16.49
N SER A 330 -19.91 1.45 17.72
CA SER A 330 -20.97 2.22 18.39
C SER A 330 -20.50 3.64 18.75
N GLU A 331 -19.32 3.77 19.35
CA GLU A 331 -18.71 5.05 19.72
C GLU A 331 -18.36 5.87 18.46
N LEU A 332 -17.87 5.21 17.41
CA LEU A 332 -17.56 5.82 16.12
C LEU A 332 -18.83 6.28 15.40
N LYS A 333 -19.92 5.50 15.45
CA LYS A 333 -21.22 5.90 14.90
C LYS A 333 -21.81 7.08 15.66
N ALA A 334 -21.77 7.06 16.99
CA ALA A 334 -22.20 8.17 17.82
C ALA A 334 -21.40 9.45 17.51
N LEU A 335 -20.10 9.32 17.28
CA LEU A 335 -19.24 10.44 16.92
C LEU A 335 -19.56 11.02 15.54
N LYS A 336 -19.82 10.16 14.54
CA LYS A 336 -20.30 10.58 13.21
C LYS A 336 -21.66 11.27 13.30
N GLU A 337 -22.58 10.76 14.11
CA GLU A 337 -23.89 11.39 14.35
C GLU A 337 -23.75 12.73 15.07
N ASP A 338 -22.90 12.83 16.09
CA ASP A 338 -22.59 14.08 16.80
C ASP A 338 -22.05 15.15 15.81
N ASN A 339 -21.08 14.78 14.97
CA ASN A 339 -20.53 15.67 13.94
C ASN A 339 -21.59 16.08 12.90
N LEU A 340 -22.42 15.14 12.45
CA LEU A 340 -23.51 15.42 11.52
C LEU A 340 -24.58 16.33 12.13
N ASN A 341 -24.92 16.11 13.41
CA ASN A 341 -25.87 16.94 14.16
C ASN A 341 -25.32 18.36 14.34
N LEU A 342 -24.04 18.51 14.66
CA LEU A 342 -23.40 19.82 14.73
C LEU A 342 -23.42 20.50 13.36
N LYS A 343 -23.07 19.80 12.29
CA LYS A 343 -23.17 20.31 10.92
C LYS A 343 -24.58 20.81 10.59
N ASN A 344 -25.61 20.01 10.87
CA ASN A 344 -27.01 20.40 10.63
C ASN A 344 -27.43 21.60 11.48
N LEU A 345 -26.97 21.68 12.74
CA LEU A 345 -27.22 22.83 13.62
C LEU A 345 -26.56 24.10 13.08
N ILE A 346 -25.34 23.99 12.58
CA ILE A 346 -24.60 25.08 11.92
C ILE A 346 -25.38 25.54 10.67
N GLU A 347 -25.69 24.64 9.74
CA GLU A 347 -26.40 24.98 8.50
C GLU A 347 -27.77 25.63 8.76
N LYS A 348 -28.53 25.10 9.72
CA LYS A 348 -29.86 25.62 10.06
C LYS A 348 -29.80 26.99 10.75
N ASN A 349 -28.95 27.13 11.76
CA ASN A 349 -28.98 28.27 12.68
C ASN A 349 -28.01 29.37 12.26
N LEU A 350 -26.86 29.00 11.68
CA LEU A 350 -25.79 29.92 11.29
C LEU A 350 -25.84 30.27 9.80
N TYR A 351 -26.54 29.52 8.95
CA TYR A 351 -26.69 29.83 7.53
C TYR A 351 -28.15 30.10 7.13
N SER A 352 -28.31 30.92 6.09
CA SER A 352 -29.60 31.15 5.41
C SER A 352 -29.91 30.00 4.43
N PRO A 353 -31.17 29.81 4.02
CA PRO A 353 -31.54 28.78 3.03
C PRO A 353 -30.78 28.89 1.69
N ASN A 354 -30.21 30.06 1.40
CA ASN A 354 -29.42 30.33 0.19
C ASN A 354 -27.91 30.12 0.40
N GLY A 355 -27.50 29.49 1.52
CA GLY A 355 -26.10 29.17 1.81
C GLY A 355 -25.24 30.34 2.30
N LYS A 356 -25.81 31.53 2.55
CA LYS A 356 -25.07 32.68 3.11
C LYS A 356 -25.05 32.66 4.64
N PRO A 357 -23.91 32.95 5.30
CA PRO A 357 -23.81 33.00 6.76
C PRO A 357 -24.66 34.14 7.33
N LYS A 358 -25.34 33.86 8.45
CA LYS A 358 -26.21 34.79 9.19
C LYS A 358 -25.37 35.54 10.22
N LYS A 359 -25.73 36.80 10.50
CA LYS A 359 -25.19 37.50 11.67
C LYS A 359 -25.83 36.96 12.96
N VAL A 360 -25.02 36.42 13.86
CA VAL A 360 -25.46 35.74 15.10
C VAL A 360 -24.94 36.43 16.36
N ASP A 361 -25.55 36.18 17.52
CA ASP A 361 -25.06 36.66 18.82
C ASP A 361 -23.85 35.83 19.28
N ASN A 362 -22.93 36.44 20.02
CA ASN A 362 -21.76 35.79 20.60
C ASN A 362 -22.12 34.62 21.52
N ASN A 363 -23.26 34.69 22.21
CA ASN A 363 -23.74 33.60 23.06
C ASN A 363 -24.08 32.33 22.25
N ASP A 364 -24.72 32.48 21.09
CA ASP A 364 -25.05 31.35 20.21
C ASP A 364 -23.79 30.78 19.54
N LYS A 365 -22.87 31.65 19.11
CA LYS A 365 -21.56 31.26 18.57
C LYS A 365 -20.75 30.45 19.58
N ASN A 366 -20.64 30.95 20.82
CA ASN A 366 -19.91 30.27 21.90
C ASN A 366 -20.54 28.92 22.28
N LYS A 367 -21.87 28.80 22.20
CA LYS A 367 -22.57 27.54 22.43
C LYS A 367 -22.17 26.47 21.43
N TYR A 368 -22.19 26.76 20.12
CA TYR A 368 -21.79 25.78 19.10
C TYR A 368 -20.29 25.49 19.13
N LEU A 369 -19.47 26.50 19.45
CA LEU A 369 -18.03 26.34 19.62
C LEU A 369 -17.70 25.36 20.75
N GLN A 370 -18.41 25.47 21.88
CA GLN A 370 -18.26 24.52 22.99
C GLN A 370 -18.66 23.10 22.57
N ILE A 371 -19.77 22.94 21.84
CA ILE A 371 -20.20 21.63 21.33
C ILE A 371 -19.12 21.01 20.43
N SER A 372 -18.50 21.80 19.56
CA SER A 372 -17.41 21.33 18.69
C SER A 372 -16.16 20.91 19.49
N LYS A 373 -15.74 21.72 20.48
CA LYS A 373 -14.61 21.38 21.38
C LYS A 373 -14.88 20.12 22.19
N ASP A 374 -16.10 19.93 22.66
CA ASP A 374 -16.52 18.72 23.36
C ASP A 374 -16.46 17.50 22.42
N GLN A 375 -16.87 17.65 21.16
CA GLN A 375 -16.75 16.59 20.14
C GLN A 375 -15.30 16.22 19.81
N ILE A 376 -14.42 17.21 19.64
CA ILE A 376 -12.98 16.97 19.42
C ILE A 376 -12.36 16.25 20.62
N THR A 377 -12.75 16.63 21.85
CA THR A 377 -12.28 15.99 23.07
C THR A 377 -12.74 14.53 23.13
N LYS A 378 -14.02 14.26 22.86
CA LYS A 378 -14.56 12.89 22.75
C LYS A 378 -13.80 12.08 21.70
N ALA A 379 -13.54 12.65 20.53
CA ALA A 379 -12.82 12.01 19.44
C ALA A 379 -11.37 11.65 19.79
N ASN A 380 -10.65 12.56 20.45
CA ASN A 380 -9.29 12.30 20.93
C ASN A 380 -9.25 11.23 22.03
N ASN A 381 -10.24 11.21 22.93
CA ASN A 381 -10.35 10.14 23.93
C ASN A 381 -10.56 8.77 23.27
N LEU A 382 -11.48 8.69 22.29
CA LEU A 382 -11.70 7.46 21.52
C LEU A 382 -10.42 7.04 20.76
N LYS A 383 -9.72 7.98 20.11
CA LYS A 383 -8.44 7.72 19.44
C LYS A 383 -7.42 7.10 20.40
N ASN A 384 -7.23 7.70 21.57
CA ASN A 384 -6.26 7.21 22.56
C ASN A 384 -6.65 5.82 23.09
N ASN A 385 -7.95 5.56 23.28
CA ASN A 385 -8.45 4.25 23.68
C ASN A 385 -8.17 3.18 22.61
N ILE A 386 -8.45 3.48 21.33
CA ILE A 386 -8.17 2.57 20.21
C ILE A 386 -6.68 2.28 20.12
N GLU A 387 -5.82 3.30 20.23
CA GLU A 387 -4.36 3.13 20.17
C GLU A 387 -3.84 2.27 21.33
N ALA A 388 -4.35 2.48 22.55
CA ALA A 388 -3.97 1.68 23.72
C ALA A 388 -4.34 0.20 23.55
N GLU A 389 -5.57 -0.08 23.09
CA GLU A 389 -6.02 -1.46 22.81
C GLU A 389 -5.27 -2.07 21.61
N PHE A 390 -4.93 -1.28 20.59
CA PHE A 390 -4.11 -1.73 19.46
C PHE A 390 -2.72 -2.18 19.92
N GLN A 391 -2.03 -1.38 20.74
CA GLN A 391 -0.71 -1.75 21.25
C GLN A 391 -0.77 -3.00 22.13
N LYS A 392 -1.81 -3.13 22.95
CA LYS A 392 -2.07 -4.32 23.77
C LYS A 392 -2.33 -5.57 22.91
N ALA A 393 -3.17 -5.45 21.89
CA ALA A 393 -3.45 -6.52 20.93
C ALA A 393 -2.19 -6.94 20.18
N LYS A 394 -1.42 -5.97 19.65
CA LYS A 394 -0.15 -6.23 18.97
C LYS A 394 0.87 -6.96 19.86
N ALA A 395 0.97 -6.56 21.14
CA ALA A 395 1.87 -7.23 22.09
C ALA A 395 1.42 -8.66 22.46
N SER A 396 0.12 -8.97 22.34
CA SER A 396 -0.40 -10.30 22.60
C SER A 396 -0.15 -11.31 21.48
N ILE A 397 0.16 -10.86 20.26
CA ILE A 397 0.42 -11.74 19.12
C ILE A 397 1.77 -12.44 19.30
N LYS A 398 1.72 -13.71 19.69
CA LYS A 398 2.92 -14.55 19.88
C LYS A 398 3.27 -15.43 18.70
N ASN A 399 2.32 -15.64 17.78
CA ASN A 399 2.48 -16.61 16.70
C ASN A 399 3.66 -16.26 15.77
N PRO A 400 4.75 -17.06 15.77
CA PRO A 400 5.97 -16.74 15.03
C PRO A 400 5.82 -16.96 13.52
N PHE A 401 4.75 -17.61 13.08
CA PHE A 401 4.50 -17.93 11.68
C PHE A 401 3.72 -16.85 10.93
N LEU A 402 3.11 -15.90 11.64
CA LEU A 402 2.43 -14.77 11.01
C LEU A 402 3.45 -13.83 10.34
N SER A 403 3.12 -13.40 9.13
CA SER A 403 3.82 -12.34 8.43
C SER A 403 3.36 -10.96 8.93
N GLN A 404 4.05 -9.91 8.50
CA GLN A 404 3.61 -8.53 8.79
C GLN A 404 2.22 -8.26 8.20
N ASN A 405 1.92 -8.79 7.01
CA ASN A 405 0.62 -8.65 6.37
C ASN A 405 -0.47 -9.42 7.13
N ASP A 406 -0.16 -10.61 7.63
CA ASP A 406 -1.11 -11.40 8.44
C ASP A 406 -1.46 -10.69 9.76
N ILE A 407 -0.47 -10.05 10.38
CA ILE A 407 -0.64 -9.24 11.59
C ILE A 407 -1.50 -8.01 11.29
N GLU A 408 -1.23 -7.31 10.19
CA GLU A 408 -2.01 -6.14 9.77
C GLU A 408 -3.46 -6.50 9.46
N LEU A 409 -3.69 -7.64 8.77
CA LEU A 409 -5.03 -8.18 8.54
C LEU A 409 -5.75 -8.43 9.87
N SER A 410 -5.07 -9.06 10.83
CA SER A 410 -5.68 -9.37 12.13
C SER A 410 -5.95 -8.15 13.01
N LEU A 411 -5.17 -7.08 12.86
CA LEU A 411 -5.30 -5.84 13.62
C LEU A 411 -6.13 -4.78 12.88
N SER A 412 -6.69 -5.10 11.72
CA SER A 412 -7.45 -4.15 10.91
C SER A 412 -8.70 -3.61 11.62
N SER A 413 -9.22 -4.35 12.60
CA SER A 413 -10.34 -3.95 13.46
C SER A 413 -10.03 -2.76 14.36
N TYR A 414 -8.76 -2.41 14.49
CA TYR A 414 -8.29 -1.24 15.23
C TYR A 414 -7.80 -0.13 14.29
N THR A 415 -7.03 -0.51 13.25
CA THR A 415 -6.43 0.46 12.33
C THR A 415 -7.46 1.18 11.46
N LEU A 416 -8.55 0.51 11.08
CA LEU A 416 -9.67 1.14 10.36
C LEU A 416 -10.42 2.16 11.22
N PRO A 417 -10.96 1.81 12.41
CA PRO A 417 -11.53 2.82 13.31
C PRO A 417 -10.57 3.96 13.62
N LEU A 418 -9.29 3.69 13.83
CA LEU A 418 -8.30 4.75 14.08
C LEU A 418 -8.22 5.74 12.91
N LYS A 419 -8.20 5.23 11.67
CA LYS A 419 -8.24 6.06 10.45
C LYS A 419 -9.53 6.86 10.36
N GLU A 420 -10.68 6.25 10.67
CA GLU A 420 -11.97 6.93 10.65
C GLU A 420 -12.12 7.99 11.74
N VAL A 421 -11.67 7.71 12.97
CA VAL A 421 -11.63 8.69 14.07
C VAL A 421 -10.75 9.88 13.70
N ASN A 422 -9.57 9.65 13.11
CA ASN A 422 -8.73 10.75 12.63
C ASN A 422 -9.45 11.61 11.56
N ASN A 423 -10.21 11.00 10.65
CA ASN A 423 -11.03 11.74 9.69
C ASN A 423 -12.16 12.52 10.36
N GLU A 424 -12.81 11.97 11.38
CA GLU A 424 -13.87 12.67 12.10
C GLU A 424 -13.34 13.80 13.01
N ILE A 425 -12.12 13.66 13.57
CA ILE A 425 -11.42 14.76 14.23
C ILE A 425 -11.21 15.91 13.24
N LEU A 426 -10.78 15.59 12.01
CA LEU A 426 -10.56 16.59 10.97
C LEU A 426 -11.87 17.33 10.65
N LYS A 427 -12.97 16.60 10.43
CA LYS A 427 -14.31 17.20 10.20
C LYS A 427 -14.78 18.05 11.38
N ALA A 428 -14.59 17.60 12.62
CA ALA A 428 -14.99 18.36 13.80
C ALA A 428 -14.21 19.68 13.90
N LYS A 429 -12.92 19.68 13.57
CA LYS A 429 -12.08 20.89 13.48
C LYS A 429 -12.52 21.82 12.34
N GLU A 430 -12.91 21.26 11.19
CA GLU A 430 -13.51 22.05 10.09
C GLU A 430 -14.79 22.76 10.54
N LEU A 431 -15.69 22.06 11.25
CA LEU A 431 -16.91 22.64 11.82
C LEU A 431 -16.59 23.69 12.91
N GLU A 432 -15.58 23.44 13.75
CA GLU A 432 -15.09 24.41 14.74
C GLU A 432 -14.70 25.72 14.05
N ASN A 433 -13.89 25.61 12.99
CA ASN A 433 -13.42 26.73 12.19
C ASN A 433 -14.60 27.49 11.55
N ILE A 434 -15.58 26.77 10.99
CA ILE A 434 -16.81 27.37 10.43
C ILE A 434 -17.58 28.17 11.50
N ILE A 435 -17.67 27.67 12.74
CA ILE A 435 -18.33 28.39 13.84
C ILE A 435 -17.52 29.63 14.25
N GLN A 436 -16.19 29.48 14.37
CA GLN A 436 -15.29 30.58 14.73
C GLN A 436 -15.36 31.72 13.71
N ASN A 437 -15.57 31.43 12.42
CA ASN A 437 -15.63 32.42 11.35
C ASN A 437 -17.05 32.98 11.07
N GLN A 438 -18.05 32.68 11.91
CA GLN A 438 -19.40 33.26 11.75
C GLN A 438 -19.43 34.78 12.05
N PRO A 439 -20.11 35.59 11.22
CA PRO A 439 -20.25 37.03 11.44
C PRO A 439 -21.18 37.32 12.64
N VAL A 440 -20.80 38.27 13.49
CA VAL A 440 -21.51 38.58 14.74
C VAL A 440 -22.33 39.87 14.62
N ASN A 441 -23.50 39.93 15.28
CA ASN A 441 -24.30 41.14 15.41
C ASN A 441 -23.66 42.12 16.42
N GLU A 442 -22.70 42.93 15.98
CA GLU A 442 -22.24 44.04 16.80
C GLU A 442 -23.04 45.32 16.54
N LYS A 443 -23.85 45.71 17.54
CA LYS A 443 -24.12 47.13 17.77
C LYS A 443 -22.79 47.77 18.17
N LEU A 444 -22.29 48.65 17.30
CA LEU A 444 -21.14 49.51 17.56
C LEU A 444 -21.19 50.10 18.98
N LYS A 445 -20.31 49.59 19.84
CA LYS A 445 -19.72 50.35 20.93
C LYS A 445 -18.21 50.15 20.86
N LYS A 446 -17.53 51.17 20.35
CA LYS A 446 -16.09 51.36 20.56
C LYS A 446 -15.82 51.58 22.05
N ALA A 447 -14.91 50.78 22.60
CA ALA A 447 -13.93 51.15 23.63
C ALA A 447 -12.88 50.03 23.69
N SER A 448 -11.79 50.16 22.94
CA SER A 448 -10.44 50.38 23.49
C SER A 448 -9.96 49.33 24.51
N SER A 449 -9.30 48.29 24.02
CA SER A 449 -7.93 48.04 24.42
C SER A 449 -7.08 48.20 23.17
N ALA A 450 -6.11 49.11 23.18
CA ALA A 450 -5.10 49.12 22.14
C ALA A 450 -4.29 47.82 22.34
N GLU A 451 -4.70 46.76 21.66
CA GLU A 451 -3.90 45.54 21.54
C GLU A 451 -2.64 45.95 20.80
N TYR A 452 -1.50 45.86 21.48
CA TYR A 452 -0.21 46.22 20.91
C TYR A 452 0.07 45.27 19.75
N LYS A 453 0.02 45.77 18.52
CA LYS A 453 0.49 45.03 17.34
C LYS A 453 1.99 45.20 17.20
N TYR A 454 2.70 44.13 16.86
CA TYR A 454 4.09 44.20 16.43
C TYR A 454 4.14 44.83 15.05
N HIS A 455 4.98 45.86 14.87
CA HIS A 455 5.17 46.54 13.59
C HIS A 455 6.62 46.32 13.14
N PRO A 456 6.95 45.16 12.53
CA PRO A 456 8.28 44.88 12.05
C PRO A 456 8.68 45.90 10.98
N LYS A 457 9.88 46.49 11.14
CA LYS A 457 10.44 47.46 10.20
C LYS A 457 11.35 46.81 9.16
N THR A 458 11.73 45.55 9.39
CA THR A 458 12.59 44.78 8.51
C THR A 458 12.02 43.37 8.29
N ASN A 459 12.37 42.75 7.17
CA ASN A 459 11.98 41.36 6.88
C ASN A 459 12.60 40.37 7.88
N GLU A 460 13.73 40.72 8.51
CA GLU A 460 14.36 39.91 9.55
C GLU A 460 13.53 39.90 10.84
N GLU A 461 13.07 41.07 11.29
CA GLU A 461 12.16 41.19 12.44
C GLU A 461 10.85 40.44 12.19
N LEU A 462 10.27 40.57 10.99
CA LEU A 462 9.05 39.83 10.63
C LEU A 462 9.30 38.32 10.66
N ARG A 463 10.42 37.84 10.10
CA ARG A 463 10.80 36.41 10.12
C ARG A 463 10.98 35.87 11.54
N GLU A 464 11.61 36.64 12.42
CA GLU A 464 11.77 36.29 13.82
C GLU A 464 10.40 36.15 14.51
N LEU A 465 9.52 37.14 14.35
CA LEU A 465 8.16 37.12 14.92
C LEU A 465 7.33 35.92 14.45
N VAL A 466 7.32 35.63 13.15
CA VAL A 466 6.53 34.51 12.61
C VAL A 466 7.10 33.14 13.00
N SER A 467 8.39 33.06 13.33
CA SER A 467 9.05 31.81 13.77
C SER A 467 8.64 31.38 15.17
N HIS A 468 8.18 32.31 16.01
CA HIS A 468 7.74 32.02 17.37
C HIS A 468 6.27 31.60 17.40
N GLU A 469 6.00 30.33 17.73
CA GLU A 469 4.63 29.76 17.78
C GLU A 469 3.72 30.45 18.81
N SER A 470 4.29 31.11 19.83
CA SER A 470 3.53 31.88 20.83
C SER A 470 3.00 33.22 20.32
N VAL A 471 3.55 33.76 19.23
CA VAL A 471 3.10 35.01 18.63
C VAL A 471 1.93 34.69 17.70
N LYS A 472 0.77 35.30 17.92
CA LYS A 472 -0.35 35.14 16.98
C LYS A 472 -0.08 35.96 15.73
N LEU A 473 -0.39 35.43 14.55
CA LEU A 473 -0.15 36.17 13.31
C LEU A 473 -1.01 37.43 13.22
N SER A 474 -2.21 37.44 13.82
CA SER A 474 -3.08 38.62 13.91
C SER A 474 -2.52 39.78 14.75
N GLU A 475 -1.56 39.49 15.65
CA GLU A 475 -0.86 40.48 16.45
C GLU A 475 0.29 41.15 15.68
N ILE A 476 0.58 40.73 14.45
CA ILE A 476 1.63 41.31 13.59
C ILE A 476 0.96 42.20 12.53
N ASP A 477 1.34 43.47 12.50
CA ASP A 477 0.95 44.42 11.46
C ASP A 477 2.01 44.44 10.35
N ILE A 478 1.62 43.93 9.17
CA ILE A 478 2.50 43.87 7.99
C ILE A 478 2.24 44.98 6.97
N SER A 479 1.46 46.02 7.31
CA SER A 479 1.03 47.06 6.36
C SER A 479 2.20 47.82 5.69
N GLU A 480 3.36 47.88 6.34
CA GLU A 480 4.58 48.51 5.81
C GLU A 480 5.53 47.51 5.11
N VAL A 481 5.18 46.21 5.06
CA VAL A 481 6.02 45.14 4.50
C VAL A 481 5.56 44.85 3.07
N SER A 482 6.41 45.19 2.09
CA SER A 482 6.11 45.00 0.67
C SER A 482 6.67 43.70 0.06
N ASP A 483 7.47 42.95 0.82
CA ASP A 483 8.16 41.73 0.37
C ASP A 483 8.03 40.59 1.40
N LEU A 484 7.34 39.51 1.03
CA LEU A 484 7.13 38.32 1.85
C LEU A 484 8.00 37.13 1.39
N TYR A 485 9.10 37.41 0.67
CA TYR A 485 10.04 36.41 0.20
C TYR A 485 10.49 35.46 1.32
N GLU A 486 10.29 34.15 1.11
CA GLU A 486 10.68 33.07 2.03
C GLU A 486 10.20 33.24 3.49
N LEU A 487 9.11 33.97 3.73
CA LEU A 487 8.71 34.35 5.09
C LEU A 487 8.48 33.14 6.02
N PHE A 488 7.80 32.10 5.52
CA PHE A 488 7.55 30.87 6.28
C PHE A 488 8.42 29.70 5.80
N LYS A 489 9.43 29.92 4.97
CA LYS A 489 10.30 28.84 4.51
C LYS A 489 10.94 28.12 5.70
N ASP A 490 10.86 26.79 5.70
CA ASP A 490 11.37 25.90 6.76
C ASP A 490 10.75 26.16 8.16
N SER A 491 9.68 26.93 8.24
CA SER A 491 8.98 27.23 9.49
C SER A 491 8.41 25.95 10.10
N GLN A 492 8.61 25.79 11.42
CA GLN A 492 8.06 24.67 12.20
C GLN A 492 6.68 25.00 12.81
N ARG A 493 6.14 26.20 12.50
CA ARG A 493 4.84 26.66 12.99
C ARG A 493 3.73 25.74 12.49
N SER A 494 2.91 25.27 13.43
CA SER A 494 1.74 24.43 13.13
C SER A 494 0.43 25.23 12.98
N ASP A 495 0.36 26.39 13.63
CA ASP A 495 -0.81 27.28 13.66
C ASP A 495 -0.58 28.57 12.85
N PHE A 496 -1.36 28.73 11.79
CA PHE A 496 -1.37 29.90 10.90
C PHE A 496 -2.62 30.77 11.10
N SER A 497 -3.35 30.60 12.20
CA SER A 497 -4.51 31.45 12.51
C SER A 497 -4.11 32.92 12.69
N GLY A 498 -4.98 33.82 12.23
CA GLY A 498 -4.74 35.26 12.18
C GLY A 498 -3.99 35.73 10.93
N ILE A 499 -3.50 34.82 10.07
CA ILE A 499 -2.86 35.20 8.80
C ILE A 499 -3.90 35.73 7.79
N GLU A 500 -5.15 35.32 7.93
CA GLU A 500 -6.29 35.80 7.16
C GLU A 500 -6.60 37.29 7.41
N GLU A 501 -6.14 37.84 8.54
CA GLU A 501 -6.31 39.25 8.91
C GLU A 501 -5.22 40.16 8.34
N TRP A 502 -4.18 39.60 7.71
CA TRP A 502 -3.09 40.38 7.14
C TRP A 502 -3.54 41.20 5.93
N ASP A 503 -3.24 42.49 5.96
CA ASP A 503 -3.38 43.36 4.80
C ASP A 503 -2.17 43.19 3.88
N VAL A 504 -2.32 42.38 2.84
CA VAL A 504 -1.30 42.14 1.81
C VAL A 504 -1.46 43.03 0.58
N SER A 505 -2.38 44.01 0.59
CA SER A 505 -2.70 44.83 -0.60
C SER A 505 -1.50 45.62 -1.14
N HIS A 506 -0.48 45.88 -0.31
CA HIS A 506 0.74 46.60 -0.67
C HIS A 506 1.90 45.67 -1.07
N VAL A 507 1.74 44.35 -0.92
CA VAL A 507 2.78 43.36 -1.17
C VAL A 507 3.01 43.19 -2.67
N THR A 508 4.28 43.17 -3.07
CA THR A 508 4.69 43.02 -4.48
C THR A 508 5.40 41.71 -4.77
N ASN A 509 5.92 41.03 -3.74
CA ASN A 509 6.69 39.78 -3.86
C ASN A 509 6.23 38.75 -2.80
N MET A 510 5.80 37.57 -3.25
CA MET A 510 5.39 36.43 -2.41
C MET A 510 6.20 35.16 -2.73
N ARG A 511 7.35 35.32 -3.39
CA ARG A 511 8.19 34.19 -3.79
C ARG A 511 8.58 33.32 -2.60
N ASN A 512 8.43 32.00 -2.75
CA ASN A 512 8.77 30.99 -1.75
C ASN A 512 8.08 31.18 -0.37
N MET A 513 7.00 31.97 -0.27
CA MET A 513 6.45 32.36 1.04
C MET A 513 6.08 31.17 1.94
N PHE A 514 5.48 30.10 1.38
CA PHE A 514 5.08 28.88 2.09
C PHE A 514 5.79 27.62 1.56
N ILE A 515 7.01 27.78 1.01
CA ILE A 515 7.75 26.63 0.48
C ILE A 515 8.03 25.59 1.58
N GLY A 516 7.69 24.33 1.30
CA GLY A 516 7.90 23.19 2.18
C GLY A 516 6.95 23.09 3.38
N ILE A 517 5.95 23.97 3.49
CA ILE A 517 5.03 23.96 4.64
C ILE A 517 3.90 22.98 4.41
N GLU A 518 4.17 21.71 4.71
CA GLU A 518 3.29 20.57 4.42
C GLU A 518 1.85 20.74 4.93
N ASN A 519 1.70 21.37 6.10
CA ASN A 519 0.41 21.54 6.77
C ASN A 519 -0.31 22.87 6.47
N PHE A 520 0.24 23.73 5.61
CA PHE A 520 -0.38 25.02 5.31
C PHE A 520 -1.68 24.84 4.51
N ASN A 521 -2.80 25.29 5.08
CA ASN A 521 -4.12 25.30 4.43
C ASN A 521 -5.06 26.36 5.05
N SER A 522 -4.50 27.52 5.47
CA SER A 522 -5.29 28.61 6.02
C SER A 522 -6.14 29.30 4.95
N ASP A 523 -7.25 29.91 5.35
CA ASP A 523 -8.08 30.71 4.45
C ASP A 523 -7.38 32.03 4.12
N ILE A 524 -6.95 32.17 2.87
CA ILE A 524 -6.31 33.37 2.32
C ILE A 524 -7.13 33.92 1.14
N SER A 525 -8.41 33.54 1.03
CA SER A 525 -9.30 33.93 -0.07
C SER A 525 -9.58 35.44 -0.11
N ASN A 526 -9.47 36.11 1.04
CA ASN A 526 -9.70 37.55 1.20
C ASN A 526 -8.47 38.42 0.91
N TRP A 527 -7.31 37.82 0.65
CA TRP A 527 -6.09 38.57 0.35
C TRP A 527 -6.20 39.34 -0.97
N ASP A 528 -5.93 40.64 -0.92
CA ASP A 528 -5.77 41.46 -2.12
C ASP A 528 -4.34 41.29 -2.66
N VAL A 529 -4.18 40.38 -3.62
CA VAL A 529 -2.89 40.11 -4.29
C VAL A 529 -2.70 40.94 -5.57
N SER A 530 -3.53 41.96 -5.82
CA SER A 530 -3.55 42.71 -7.09
C SER A 530 -2.28 43.53 -7.39
N ASN A 531 -1.39 43.69 -6.41
CA ASN A 531 -0.08 44.32 -6.56
C ASN A 531 1.10 43.34 -6.62
N VAL A 532 0.86 42.04 -6.43
CA VAL A 532 1.90 41.02 -6.46
C VAL A 532 2.36 40.79 -7.89
N THR A 533 3.68 40.77 -8.09
CA THR A 533 4.33 40.55 -9.39
C THR A 533 5.06 39.20 -9.46
N ASN A 534 5.44 38.62 -8.31
CA ASN A 534 6.17 37.35 -8.24
C ASN A 534 5.53 36.38 -7.22
N MET A 535 5.13 35.19 -7.68
CA MET A 535 4.56 34.09 -6.88
C MET A 535 5.34 32.76 -7.05
N ASN A 536 6.58 32.84 -7.55
CA ASN A 536 7.46 31.70 -7.80
C ASN A 536 7.60 30.82 -6.53
N TYR A 537 7.37 29.51 -6.62
CA TYR A 537 7.32 28.52 -5.52
C TYR A 537 6.47 28.90 -4.28
N MET A 538 5.48 29.80 -4.39
CA MET A 538 4.73 30.29 -3.21
C MET A 538 4.17 29.16 -2.33
N PHE A 539 3.63 28.08 -2.93
CA PHE A 539 3.07 26.90 -2.25
C PHE A 539 3.82 25.60 -2.59
N ALA A 540 5.05 25.69 -3.06
CA ALA A 540 5.80 24.50 -3.44
C ALA A 540 6.06 23.60 -2.22
N GLY A 541 5.60 22.35 -2.25
CA GLY A 541 5.71 21.40 -1.14
C GLY A 541 4.66 21.60 -0.04
N ALA A 542 3.69 22.50 -0.21
CA ALA A 542 2.56 22.63 0.71
C ALA A 542 1.53 21.52 0.45
N VAL A 543 1.84 20.31 0.92
CA VAL A 543 1.13 19.04 0.63
C VAL A 543 -0.38 19.12 0.83
N ASN A 544 -0.81 19.78 1.92
CA ASN A 544 -2.22 19.89 2.31
C ASN A 544 -2.91 21.14 1.75
N PHE A 545 -2.19 22.03 1.07
CA PHE A 545 -2.75 23.28 0.57
C PHE A 545 -3.82 23.02 -0.49
N ASN A 546 -5.03 23.48 -0.20
CA ASN A 546 -6.21 23.43 -1.06
C ASN A 546 -7.22 24.53 -0.68
N SER A 547 -6.77 25.64 -0.09
CA SER A 547 -7.61 26.80 0.21
C SER A 547 -8.07 27.50 -1.06
N ASP A 548 -9.30 28.04 -1.06
CA ASP A 548 -9.86 28.75 -2.22
C ASP A 548 -9.08 30.04 -2.48
N ILE A 549 -8.52 30.13 -3.70
CA ILE A 549 -7.78 31.29 -4.23
C ILE A 549 -8.36 31.72 -5.58
N SER A 550 -9.55 31.23 -5.94
CA SER A 550 -10.19 31.49 -7.23
C SER A 550 -10.58 32.97 -7.42
N SER A 551 -10.74 33.72 -6.33
CA SER A 551 -11.06 35.15 -6.30
C SER A 551 -9.86 36.08 -6.50
N TRP A 552 -8.64 35.55 -6.47
CA TRP A 552 -7.42 36.36 -6.52
C TRP A 552 -7.26 37.08 -7.87
N ASN A 553 -6.95 38.38 -7.80
CA ASN A 553 -6.56 39.15 -8.97
C ASN A 553 -5.06 39.01 -9.22
N VAL A 554 -4.67 38.09 -10.10
CA VAL A 554 -3.27 37.80 -10.46
C VAL A 554 -2.79 38.54 -11.72
N SER A 555 -3.54 39.52 -12.22
CA SER A 555 -3.27 40.20 -13.50
C SER A 555 -1.90 40.90 -13.60
N LYS A 556 -1.24 41.19 -12.47
CA LYS A 556 0.12 41.78 -12.46
C LYS A 556 1.26 40.77 -12.28
N VAL A 557 0.94 39.50 -12.03
CA VAL A 557 1.96 38.47 -11.78
C VAL A 557 2.67 38.14 -13.09
N THR A 558 4.00 38.16 -13.08
CA THR A 558 4.84 37.84 -14.23
C THR A 558 5.54 36.49 -14.12
N ASP A 559 5.66 35.93 -12.92
CA ASP A 559 6.35 34.66 -12.61
C ASP A 559 5.52 33.80 -11.65
N MET A 560 5.07 32.63 -12.14
CA MET A 560 4.35 31.59 -11.39
C MET A 560 5.09 30.24 -11.41
N GLY A 561 6.39 30.25 -11.72
CA GLY A 561 7.21 29.05 -11.78
C GLY A 561 7.13 28.27 -10.46
N TYR A 562 6.84 26.97 -10.57
CA TYR A 562 6.75 26.03 -9.45
C TYR A 562 5.75 26.38 -8.34
N MET A 563 4.80 27.29 -8.57
CA MET A 563 3.91 27.81 -7.53
C MET A 563 3.20 26.72 -6.72
N PHE A 564 2.73 25.63 -7.36
CA PHE A 564 2.08 24.48 -6.72
C PHE A 564 2.88 23.17 -6.86
N TYR A 565 4.19 23.27 -7.05
CA TYR A 565 5.07 22.11 -7.18
C TYR A 565 4.92 21.19 -5.94
N ASN A 566 4.55 19.92 -6.12
CA ASN A 566 4.26 18.95 -5.04
C ASN A 566 3.16 19.38 -4.03
N ALA A 567 2.29 20.35 -4.36
CA ALA A 567 1.10 20.65 -3.56
C ALA A 567 0.02 19.56 -3.81
N THR A 568 0.23 18.36 -3.27
CA THR A 568 -0.48 17.15 -3.71
C THR A 568 -1.99 17.18 -3.54
N SER A 569 -2.51 17.96 -2.59
CA SER A 569 -3.94 18.10 -2.32
C SER A 569 -4.64 19.17 -3.16
N PHE A 570 -3.87 20.05 -3.82
CA PHE A 570 -4.39 21.23 -4.50
C PHE A 570 -5.25 20.84 -5.72
N ASN A 571 -6.50 21.34 -5.76
CA ASN A 571 -7.44 21.12 -6.85
C ASN A 571 -8.51 22.23 -6.94
N GLN A 572 -8.15 23.48 -6.65
CA GLN A 572 -9.07 24.63 -6.69
C GLN A 572 -9.23 25.20 -8.10
N PRO A 573 -10.42 25.75 -8.45
CA PRO A 573 -10.66 26.31 -9.78
C PRO A 573 -9.84 27.60 -9.99
N LEU A 574 -9.11 27.67 -11.11
CA LEU A 574 -8.24 28.80 -11.47
C LEU A 574 -8.59 29.39 -12.85
N ASP A 575 -9.68 28.94 -13.47
CA ASP A 575 -10.07 29.32 -14.83
C ASP A 575 -10.37 30.81 -15.00
N ASN A 576 -10.71 31.49 -13.91
CA ASN A 576 -10.98 32.94 -13.87
C ASN A 576 -9.74 33.82 -13.69
N TRP A 577 -8.55 33.24 -13.50
CA TRP A 577 -7.33 34.01 -13.35
C TRP A 577 -6.89 34.67 -14.66
N ASP A 578 -6.61 35.97 -14.61
CA ASP A 578 -5.96 36.68 -15.71
C ASP A 578 -4.44 36.46 -15.64
N VAL A 579 -3.95 35.51 -16.44
CA VAL A 579 -2.53 35.15 -16.54
C VAL A 579 -1.82 35.79 -17.74
N SER A 580 -2.45 36.78 -18.40
CA SER A 580 -1.95 37.41 -19.65
C SER A 580 -0.61 38.15 -19.53
N ASN A 581 -0.11 38.36 -18.31
CA ASN A 581 1.21 38.93 -18.03
C ASN A 581 2.26 37.92 -17.54
N VAL A 582 1.89 36.66 -17.35
CA VAL A 582 2.81 35.61 -16.90
C VAL A 582 3.75 35.21 -18.03
N THR A 583 5.04 35.11 -17.71
CA THR A 583 6.11 34.75 -18.66
C THR A 583 6.75 33.38 -18.35
N ASP A 584 6.68 32.92 -17.11
CA ASP A 584 7.20 31.62 -16.65
C ASP A 584 6.14 30.83 -15.87
N MET A 585 5.82 29.62 -16.34
CA MET A 585 4.93 28.64 -15.71
C MET A 585 5.63 27.27 -15.51
N SER A 586 6.97 27.24 -15.57
CA SER A 586 7.74 26.01 -15.42
C SER A 586 7.41 25.31 -14.10
N GLY A 587 7.11 24.02 -14.16
CA GLY A 587 6.81 23.19 -13.00
C GLY A 587 5.60 23.62 -12.16
N MET A 588 4.74 24.54 -12.64
CA MET A 588 3.68 25.15 -11.82
C MET A 588 2.78 24.12 -11.11
N PHE A 589 2.40 23.03 -11.78
CA PHE A 589 1.58 21.94 -11.23
C PHE A 589 2.33 20.60 -11.19
N GLN A 590 3.67 20.62 -11.28
CA GLN A 590 4.47 19.41 -11.24
C GLN A 590 4.28 18.70 -9.89
N GLY A 591 3.80 17.46 -9.90
CA GLY A 591 3.51 16.69 -8.68
C GLY A 591 2.24 17.11 -7.92
N ALA A 592 1.41 18.01 -8.47
CA ALA A 592 0.09 18.33 -7.92
C ALA A 592 -0.93 17.23 -8.30
N PHE A 593 -0.81 16.05 -7.68
CA PHE A 593 -1.46 14.83 -8.14
C PHE A 593 -2.98 14.86 -8.24
N ARG A 594 -3.65 15.74 -7.48
CA ARG A 594 -5.12 15.88 -7.52
C ARG A 594 -5.61 16.96 -8.47
N PHE A 595 -4.72 17.80 -9.00
CA PHE A 595 -5.10 18.94 -9.82
C PHE A 595 -5.63 18.48 -11.19
N ASN A 596 -6.90 18.79 -11.46
CA ASN A 596 -7.55 18.48 -12.74
C ASN A 596 -8.63 19.51 -13.10
N GLN A 597 -8.38 20.79 -12.82
CA GLN A 597 -9.32 21.89 -13.07
C GLN A 597 -9.13 22.49 -14.48
N PRO A 598 -10.20 23.03 -15.10
CA PRO A 598 -10.12 23.59 -16.45
C PRO A 598 -9.20 24.82 -16.48
N LEU A 599 -8.35 24.89 -17.51
CA LEU A 599 -7.41 26.00 -17.73
C LEU A 599 -7.49 26.58 -19.16
N ASN A 600 -8.43 26.09 -19.99
CA ASN A 600 -8.48 26.40 -21.42
C ASN A 600 -8.77 27.89 -21.73
N ASN A 601 -9.23 28.67 -20.75
CA ASN A 601 -9.53 30.09 -20.89
C ASN A 601 -8.32 31.00 -20.61
N TRP A 602 -7.20 30.45 -20.16
CA TRP A 602 -6.00 31.22 -19.88
C TRP A 602 -5.38 31.80 -21.15
N ASP A 603 -5.07 33.09 -21.12
CA ASP A 603 -4.22 33.75 -22.12
C ASP A 603 -2.75 33.50 -21.77
N VAL A 604 -2.15 32.49 -22.42
CA VAL A 604 -0.74 32.11 -22.24
C VAL A 604 0.18 32.68 -23.32
N SER A 605 -0.28 33.67 -24.11
CA SER A 605 0.45 34.20 -25.27
C SER A 605 1.81 34.83 -24.95
N LYS A 606 2.06 35.21 -23.69
CA LYS A 606 3.35 35.73 -23.22
C LYS A 606 4.24 34.70 -22.51
N VAL A 607 3.75 33.49 -22.28
CA VAL A 607 4.52 32.44 -21.59
C VAL A 607 5.63 31.95 -22.51
N THR A 608 6.86 31.92 -21.97
CA THR A 608 8.06 31.49 -22.71
C THR A 608 8.58 30.13 -22.21
N ASN A 609 8.25 29.73 -20.99
CA ASN A 609 8.69 28.49 -20.35
C ASN A 609 7.51 27.73 -19.71
N MET A 610 7.27 26.50 -20.18
CA MET A 610 6.27 25.55 -19.66
C MET A 610 6.91 24.21 -19.25
N SER A 611 8.23 24.16 -19.08
CA SER A 611 8.93 22.91 -18.78
C SER A 611 8.37 22.28 -17.51
N GLY A 612 8.00 21.00 -17.57
CA GLY A 612 7.50 20.24 -16.43
C GLY A 612 6.13 20.66 -15.89
N MET A 613 5.39 21.58 -16.53
CA MET A 613 4.18 22.20 -15.95
C MET A 613 3.17 21.22 -15.33
N PHE A 614 2.91 20.07 -15.97
CA PHE A 614 2.00 19.01 -15.53
C PHE A 614 2.71 17.66 -15.34
N ALA A 615 4.00 17.69 -15.03
CA ALA A 615 4.80 16.49 -14.86
C ALA A 615 4.51 15.76 -13.54
N THR A 616 4.64 14.44 -13.56
CA THR A 616 4.79 13.62 -12.36
C THR A 616 6.20 13.77 -11.80
N THR A 617 6.34 13.85 -10.47
CA THR A 617 7.63 13.79 -9.79
C THR A 617 7.98 12.32 -9.50
N TYR A 618 9.06 11.80 -10.10
CA TYR A 618 9.60 10.49 -9.78
C TYR A 618 10.76 10.64 -8.78
N ASN A 619 10.71 9.90 -7.67
CA ASN A 619 11.71 9.79 -6.59
C ASN A 619 13.14 10.28 -6.93
N ASN A 620 13.34 11.60 -6.81
CA ASN A 620 14.56 12.36 -6.58
C ASN A 620 14.35 13.77 -7.13
N THR A 621 14.00 14.73 -6.27
CA THR A 621 14.26 16.13 -6.60
C THR A 621 15.24 16.73 -5.60
N SER A 622 16.06 17.62 -6.12
CA SER A 622 17.23 18.25 -5.48
C SER A 622 16.92 19.10 -4.23
N PHE A 623 15.67 19.11 -3.77
CA PHE A 623 15.17 19.94 -2.66
C PHE A 623 14.83 19.14 -1.38
N GLY A 624 15.19 17.85 -1.29
CA GLY A 624 15.20 17.14 -0.01
C GLY A 624 13.83 16.72 0.57
N PHE A 625 12.73 17.00 -0.12
CA PHE A 625 11.39 16.56 0.31
C PHE A 625 11.12 15.10 -0.10
N PHE A 626 11.01 14.19 0.88
CA PHE A 626 10.79 12.76 0.66
C PHE A 626 9.29 12.43 0.58
N TYR A 627 8.72 12.34 -0.62
CA TYR A 627 7.36 11.84 -0.81
C TYR A 627 7.39 10.45 -1.48
N ASN A 628 6.89 9.43 -0.77
CA ASN A 628 6.84 8.03 -1.24
C ASN A 628 5.64 7.73 -2.18
N ASN A 629 4.95 8.76 -2.68
CA ASN A 629 3.74 8.58 -3.47
C ASN A 629 4.09 8.33 -4.95
N LYS A 630 3.92 7.08 -5.39
CA LYS A 630 3.99 6.66 -6.81
C LYS A 630 2.79 7.10 -7.66
N THR A 631 1.91 7.96 -7.14
CA THR A 631 0.67 8.35 -7.83
C THR A 631 0.99 9.29 -8.98
N PRO A 632 0.68 8.95 -10.24
CA PRO A 632 0.87 9.87 -11.36
C PRO A 632 -0.05 11.08 -11.24
N THR A 633 0.35 12.20 -11.85
CA THR A 633 -0.55 13.34 -12.07
C THR A 633 -1.72 12.93 -12.95
N ILE A 634 -2.93 13.37 -12.60
CA ILE A 634 -4.18 12.99 -13.28
C ILE A 634 -4.70 14.06 -14.26
N PHE A 635 -3.97 15.17 -14.44
CA PHE A 635 -4.43 16.30 -15.23
C PHE A 635 -4.76 15.87 -16.67
N ASN A 636 -6.00 16.10 -17.10
CA ASN A 636 -6.51 15.72 -18.41
C ASN A 636 -7.57 16.70 -18.92
N GLN A 637 -7.35 18.01 -18.74
CA GLN A 637 -8.29 19.06 -19.18
C GLN A 637 -7.88 19.65 -20.54
N PRO A 638 -8.83 20.12 -21.37
CA PRO A 638 -8.53 20.72 -22.66
C PRO A 638 -7.61 21.94 -22.55
N LEU A 639 -6.66 22.04 -23.50
CA LEU A 639 -5.69 23.15 -23.63
C LEU A 639 -5.61 23.68 -25.07
N ASN A 640 -6.58 23.30 -25.91
CA ASN A 640 -6.54 23.55 -27.34
C ASN A 640 -6.67 25.05 -27.70
N ASN A 641 -7.15 25.89 -26.78
CA ASN A 641 -7.28 27.34 -27.00
C ASN A 641 -6.01 28.12 -26.66
N TRP A 642 -4.98 27.47 -26.11
CA TRP A 642 -3.75 28.15 -25.70
C TRP A 642 -2.93 28.62 -26.91
N ASP A 643 -2.62 29.92 -26.93
CA ASP A 643 -1.61 30.46 -27.84
C ASP A 643 -0.21 30.21 -27.28
N VAL A 644 0.40 29.10 -27.70
CA VAL A 644 1.76 28.72 -27.29
C VAL A 644 2.85 29.25 -28.22
N SER A 645 2.54 30.22 -29.09
CA SER A 645 3.49 30.70 -30.10
C SER A 645 4.73 31.38 -29.52
N SER A 646 4.68 31.89 -28.29
CA SER A 646 5.84 32.47 -27.59
C SER A 646 6.67 31.46 -26.79
N VAL A 647 6.20 30.22 -26.65
CA VAL A 647 6.84 29.22 -25.80
C VAL A 647 8.11 28.69 -26.46
N THR A 648 9.20 28.64 -25.68
CA THR A 648 10.52 28.14 -26.12
C THR A 648 10.87 26.80 -25.48
N ASP A 649 10.44 26.52 -24.25
CA ASP A 649 10.71 25.26 -23.54
C ASP A 649 9.41 24.58 -23.07
N MET A 650 9.19 23.34 -23.55
CA MET A 650 8.10 22.44 -23.14
C MET A 650 8.65 21.09 -22.63
N SER A 651 9.94 21.03 -22.28
CA SER A 651 10.57 19.81 -21.83
C SER A 651 9.86 19.23 -20.62
N GLY A 652 9.55 17.94 -20.70
CA GLY A 652 8.83 17.22 -19.65
C GLY A 652 7.45 17.76 -19.29
N MET A 653 6.80 18.64 -20.08
CA MET A 653 5.54 19.29 -19.72
C MET A 653 4.46 18.32 -19.20
N PHE A 654 4.36 17.12 -19.79
CA PHE A 654 3.44 16.04 -19.39
C PHE A 654 4.18 14.74 -18.99
N LEU A 655 5.44 14.85 -18.56
CA LEU A 655 6.27 13.71 -18.19
C LEU A 655 5.58 12.88 -17.10
N GLY A 656 5.35 11.60 -17.36
CA GLY A 656 4.72 10.67 -16.44
C GLY A 656 3.23 10.92 -16.18
N ASN A 657 2.60 11.88 -16.84
CA ASN A 657 1.17 12.08 -16.74
C ASN A 657 0.45 10.97 -17.53
N GLU A 658 0.08 9.91 -16.81
CA GLU A 658 -0.47 8.71 -17.44
C GLU A 658 -1.86 8.92 -18.04
N SER A 659 -2.62 9.95 -17.60
CA SER A 659 -4.00 10.20 -18.01
C SER A 659 -4.17 11.20 -19.15
N PHE A 660 -3.18 12.07 -19.39
CA PHE A 660 -3.32 13.16 -20.36
C PHE A 660 -3.44 12.66 -21.80
N ASN A 661 -4.55 13.02 -22.46
CA ASN A 661 -4.79 12.70 -23.87
C ASN A 661 -5.73 13.73 -24.54
N GLN A 662 -5.43 15.01 -24.40
CA GLN A 662 -6.24 16.10 -24.96
C GLN A 662 -5.69 16.60 -26.29
N PHE A 663 -6.56 17.23 -27.08
CA PHE A 663 -6.23 17.72 -28.42
C PHE A 663 -5.25 18.90 -28.37
N LEU A 664 -4.09 18.75 -29.03
CA LEU A 664 -3.03 19.76 -29.08
C LEU A 664 -2.62 20.17 -30.51
N ASN A 665 -3.32 19.69 -31.54
CA ASN A 665 -2.85 19.79 -32.93
C ASN A 665 -2.75 21.23 -33.46
N ASP A 666 -3.54 22.14 -32.90
CA ASP A 666 -3.63 23.53 -33.34
C ASP A 666 -2.54 24.42 -32.72
N TRP A 667 -1.73 23.88 -31.82
CA TRP A 667 -0.62 24.59 -31.19
C TRP A 667 0.44 25.03 -32.20
N ASN A 668 0.77 26.33 -32.19
CA ASN A 668 1.89 26.88 -32.95
C ASN A 668 3.20 26.69 -32.15
N VAL A 669 3.89 25.57 -32.37
CA VAL A 669 5.15 25.22 -31.69
C VAL A 669 6.42 25.69 -32.42
N SER A 670 6.31 26.66 -33.33
CA SER A 670 7.44 27.04 -34.20
C SER A 670 8.63 27.69 -33.49
N ASN A 671 8.40 28.31 -32.33
CA ASN A 671 9.43 28.91 -31.49
C ASN A 671 9.97 27.96 -30.40
N VAL A 672 9.39 26.75 -30.26
CA VAL A 672 9.84 25.78 -29.26
C VAL A 672 11.20 25.23 -29.66
N ILE A 673 12.17 25.31 -28.76
CA ILE A 673 13.53 24.78 -28.94
C ILE A 673 13.76 23.47 -28.16
N ASN A 674 12.91 23.15 -27.18
CA ASN A 674 13.05 21.98 -26.32
C ASN A 674 11.70 21.32 -26.03
N ILE A 675 11.50 20.09 -26.52
CA ILE A 675 10.37 19.20 -26.20
C ILE A 675 10.85 17.88 -25.58
N SER A 676 12.09 17.85 -25.08
CA SER A 676 12.66 16.61 -24.55
C SER A 676 11.79 16.06 -23.43
N ARG A 677 11.50 14.76 -23.51
CA ARG A 677 10.62 14.04 -22.57
C ARG A 677 9.21 14.62 -22.38
N MET A 678 8.73 15.49 -23.26
CA MET A 678 7.43 16.19 -23.10
C MET A 678 6.28 15.23 -22.76
N PHE A 679 6.20 14.07 -23.42
CA PHE A 679 5.20 13.02 -23.19
C PHE A 679 5.84 11.71 -22.71
N TYR A 680 7.03 11.75 -22.12
CA TYR A 680 7.71 10.56 -21.62
C TYR A 680 6.84 9.85 -20.58
N ASN A 681 6.56 8.55 -20.75
CA ASN A 681 5.63 7.77 -19.92
C ASN A 681 4.19 8.33 -19.84
N ALA A 682 3.75 9.18 -20.77
CA ALA A 682 2.36 9.61 -20.87
C ALA A 682 1.50 8.50 -21.51
N LYS A 683 1.15 7.48 -20.72
CA LYS A 683 0.60 6.21 -21.20
C LYS A 683 -0.69 6.31 -22.02
N SER A 684 -1.54 7.31 -21.79
CA SER A 684 -2.75 7.52 -22.57
C SER A 684 -2.57 8.45 -23.77
N PHE A 685 -1.43 9.14 -23.89
CA PHE A 685 -1.25 10.19 -24.89
C PHE A 685 -1.11 9.61 -26.30
N ASN A 686 -2.07 9.93 -27.17
CA ASN A 686 -2.05 9.60 -28.59
C ASN A 686 -2.86 10.63 -29.39
N GLN A 687 -2.18 11.60 -30.00
CA GLN A 687 -2.81 12.74 -30.68
C GLN A 687 -2.30 12.94 -32.11
N PRO A 688 -3.09 13.55 -33.02
CA PRO A 688 -2.69 13.75 -34.42
C PRO A 688 -1.71 14.94 -34.62
N LEU A 689 -0.51 14.88 -34.04
CA LEU A 689 0.47 15.99 -34.02
C LEU A 689 1.19 16.25 -35.36
N ALA A 690 0.71 15.73 -36.48
CA ALA A 690 1.36 15.87 -37.78
C ALA A 690 1.39 17.32 -38.32
N SER A 691 0.48 18.18 -37.83
CA SER A 691 0.38 19.60 -38.18
C SER A 691 1.44 20.50 -37.55
N TRP A 692 2.12 20.01 -36.51
CA TRP A 692 3.11 20.79 -35.77
C TRP A 692 4.30 21.15 -36.66
N LYS A 693 4.66 22.44 -36.66
CA LYS A 693 5.84 22.97 -37.36
C LYS A 693 6.99 23.09 -36.37
N ILE A 694 7.85 22.08 -36.34
CA ILE A 694 9.01 22.03 -35.43
C ILE A 694 10.29 22.38 -36.19
N SER A 695 11.14 23.21 -35.60
CA SER A 695 12.47 23.53 -36.14
C SER A 695 13.40 22.31 -36.13
N ILE A 696 14.35 22.26 -37.07
CA ILE A 696 15.26 21.10 -37.21
C ILE A 696 16.21 20.93 -36.01
N ASN A 697 16.47 22.01 -35.27
CA ASN A 697 17.40 22.03 -34.13
C ASN A 697 16.71 21.79 -32.78
N VAL A 698 15.43 21.42 -32.78
CA VAL A 698 14.68 21.20 -31.54
C VAL A 698 15.18 19.97 -30.81
N ASN A 699 15.43 20.10 -29.51
CA ASN A 699 15.72 18.96 -28.66
C ASN A 699 14.46 18.11 -28.47
N LYS A 700 14.35 17.03 -29.24
CA LYS A 700 13.24 16.06 -29.20
C LYS A 700 13.55 14.77 -28.42
N THR A 701 14.64 14.77 -27.63
CA THR A 701 15.14 13.58 -26.93
C THR A 701 14.05 12.93 -26.07
N LEU A 702 13.70 11.67 -26.39
CA LEU A 702 12.72 10.84 -25.66
C LEU A 702 11.32 11.48 -25.53
N ALA A 703 10.92 12.37 -26.44
CA ALA A 703 9.67 13.12 -26.32
C ALA A 703 8.43 12.22 -26.18
N PHE A 704 8.43 11.05 -26.83
CA PHE A 704 7.32 10.10 -26.81
C PHE A 704 7.68 8.72 -26.21
N GLU A 705 8.85 8.57 -25.58
CA GLU A 705 9.24 7.26 -25.02
C GLU A 705 8.28 6.84 -23.90
N GLY A 706 7.69 5.66 -24.00
CA GLY A 706 6.71 5.16 -23.03
C GLY A 706 5.31 5.77 -23.14
N SER A 707 5.02 6.60 -24.15
CA SER A 707 3.67 7.07 -24.45
C SER A 707 2.93 6.13 -25.41
N ALA A 708 1.61 6.32 -25.56
CA ALA A 708 0.80 5.60 -26.54
C ALA A 708 0.82 6.24 -27.95
N GLN A 709 1.67 7.24 -28.19
CA GLN A 709 1.70 8.00 -29.44
C GLN A 709 2.08 7.09 -30.62
N ASN A 710 1.09 6.78 -31.47
CA ASN A 710 1.30 5.93 -32.64
C ASN A 710 0.25 6.27 -33.73
N PRO A 711 0.67 6.64 -34.95
CA PRO A 711 2.04 6.78 -35.43
C PRO A 711 2.78 7.96 -34.79
N LEU A 712 4.11 7.87 -34.78
CA LEU A 712 4.96 9.01 -34.48
C LEU A 712 4.86 10.04 -35.62
N PRO A 713 4.83 11.35 -35.32
CA PRO A 713 4.79 12.37 -36.37
C PRO A 713 6.07 12.36 -37.22
N ARG A 714 5.95 12.66 -38.53
CA ARG A 714 7.11 12.67 -39.45
C ARG A 714 8.23 13.63 -39.06
N TRP A 715 7.94 14.71 -38.34
CA TRP A 715 8.96 15.64 -37.84
C TRP A 715 9.76 15.05 -36.66
N TYR A 716 9.24 14.00 -36.02
CA TYR A 716 9.86 13.33 -34.88
C TYR A 716 10.84 12.23 -35.32
N GLU A 717 10.51 11.48 -36.36
CA GLU A 717 11.47 10.66 -37.12
C GLU A 717 12.68 11.51 -37.56
#